data_AF-A0A0G0YBI1-F1
#
_entry.id   AF-A0A0G0YBI1-F1
#
_cell.length_a   1.000
_cell.length_b   1.000
_cell.length_c   1.000
_cell.angle_alpha   90.00
_cell.angle_beta   90.00
_cell.angle_gamma   90.00
#
_symmetry.space_group_name_H-M   'P 1'
#
loop_
_entity.id
_entity.type
_entity.pdbx_description
1 polymer ?
#
loop_
_entity_poly.entity_id
_entity_poly.type
_entity_poly.pdbx_seq_one_letter_code
_entity_poly.pdbx_strand_id
1 'polypeptide(L)'
;MTIKPAVPYAFTKGTVKTLSLKADIVSGSTRTFRASLQNAGDLIIYDKGYGVFLKHNGLDSFAVVSPGAGIDYTIASGSLSMSVAVDSPTGNIASSTTGVLLSKFNVKANGEDVKITTITVDCTNSTSARTLVNLKVLADGTQIGTTQSSLACDGTDWAPTFGSTWIVRAGTTSVLTIKADITGSSSAAQTVHADVAGGTAQGLTSLNAPTVSALVGRTLTIAAGTLSVSKNSSFGNKISTNPTGTVNGAGVKIGSFVVNGGAGEDAEVSQIAVVDVSAGETASTHYNASLYLQNLKLMHGATQLGAVLSNPASGASAVQSHTFNISPVITIKAGEQYVVDVVADIKSNSQTAASPIVNFDSVTASGKLTGTAASYSTDVTLQNTYIATAGSLTVAIDSDTPLPTNLLMGAPDQTLAKFKLTADPSENINITELVLSNAVMSGATGTLSNIRLYDENGVQIGQAINAFNSAQTSNTLSTTTYAGANFSGFNYVVPANQSKVITVKADLTTYQDLGVTATGKAFQLALVPDYDGTTSGVQLPITATGAQSGATSVIAVGNFTATSDTAGTTTPLTLEANGTTTQVAAVTGQVRANEFVLYRVKLAIAWASDAPSGASSPNAAQTIAKFTIQNMANAGGYVATVFAVNFSISTTISNTADRVLTIYKDSLSTASLGTTTFITGATIAKVMGNTNFVDGNMTNVEISSGSSKTFFVTLDTTDAASTKSLSITIPNSHVSMAVSGTGATRYGILWGDGVSGSTTIVGNDRQLPLAQKTLTY
;
A
#
# COMPACT_ATOMS: atom_id res chain seq x y z
N MET A 1 7.79 -54.61 50.68
CA MET A 1 7.34 -53.92 49.45
C MET A 1 6.24 -54.78 48.84
N THR A 2 5.03 -54.26 48.66
CA THR A 2 3.92 -54.99 48.02
C THR A 2 3.77 -54.48 46.59
N ILE A 3 4.01 -55.34 45.59
CA ILE A 3 3.83 -54.99 44.18
C ILE A 3 2.43 -55.45 43.78
N LYS A 4 1.46 -54.53 43.77
CA LYS A 4 0.10 -54.80 43.28
C LYS A 4 -0.01 -54.26 41.85
N PRO A 5 -0.08 -55.12 40.80
CA PRO A 5 -0.32 -54.64 39.45
C PRO A 5 -1.72 -54.03 39.36
N ALA A 6 -1.87 -52.95 38.58
CA ALA A 6 -3.16 -52.27 38.40
C ALA A 6 -4.23 -53.19 37.78
N VAL A 7 -3.79 -54.19 37.01
CA VAL A 7 -4.62 -55.25 36.44
C VAL A 7 -3.99 -56.61 36.77
N PRO A 8 -4.75 -57.61 37.25
CA PRO A 8 -4.22 -58.95 37.47
C PRO A 8 -3.60 -59.54 36.21
N TYR A 9 -2.43 -60.16 36.34
CA TYR A 9 -1.76 -60.83 35.22
C TYR A 9 -2.47 -62.16 34.91
N ALA A 10 -3.16 -62.23 33.77
CA ALA A 10 -3.85 -63.44 33.32
C ALA A 10 -2.96 -64.29 32.40
N PHE A 11 -2.97 -65.61 32.61
CA PHE A 11 -2.28 -66.56 31.74
C PHE A 11 -3.10 -67.83 31.57
N THR A 12 -2.94 -68.50 30.42
CA THR A 12 -3.72 -69.70 30.07
C THR A 12 -3.30 -70.90 30.91
N LYS A 13 -4.27 -71.74 31.29
CA LYS A 13 -4.03 -73.02 31.96
C LYS A 13 -3.02 -73.87 31.18
N GLY A 14 -2.10 -74.51 31.89
CA GLY A 14 -1.08 -75.38 31.31
C GLY A 14 0.17 -74.65 30.80
N THR A 15 0.24 -73.32 30.93
CA THR A 15 1.42 -72.53 30.54
C THR A 15 2.30 -72.21 31.74
N VAL A 16 3.62 -72.29 31.55
CA VAL A 16 4.62 -71.83 32.53
C VAL A 16 4.96 -70.37 32.23
N LYS A 17 4.98 -69.51 33.25
CA LYS A 17 5.34 -68.09 33.15
C LYS A 17 6.44 -67.76 34.14
N THR A 18 7.46 -67.06 33.67
CA THR A 18 8.54 -66.51 34.51
C THR A 18 8.19 -65.08 34.86
N LEU A 19 8.20 -64.75 36.15
CA LEU A 19 8.11 -63.38 36.63
C LEU A 19 9.50 -62.88 37.03
N SER A 20 9.91 -61.72 36.52
CA SER A 20 11.18 -61.09 36.85
C SER A 20 10.96 -59.82 37.66
N LEU A 21 11.67 -59.70 38.80
CA LEU A 21 11.74 -58.46 39.57
C LEU A 21 12.84 -57.56 39.02
N LYS A 22 12.52 -56.31 38.71
CA LYS A 22 13.48 -55.26 38.32
C LYS A 22 13.39 -54.10 39.31
N ALA A 23 14.53 -53.56 39.71
CA ALA A 23 14.61 -52.42 40.61
C ALA A 23 15.84 -51.57 40.29
N ASP A 24 15.71 -50.26 40.43
CA ASP A 24 16.83 -49.33 40.37
C ASP A 24 17.47 -49.21 41.75
N ILE A 25 18.74 -49.57 41.85
CA ILE A 25 19.48 -49.49 43.11
C ILE A 25 20.12 -48.11 43.23
N VAL A 26 19.55 -47.26 44.08
CA VAL A 26 20.02 -45.87 44.28
C VAL A 26 21.26 -45.81 45.17
N SER A 27 21.29 -46.61 46.24
CA SER A 27 22.37 -46.66 47.22
C SER A 27 22.48 -48.04 47.89
N GLY A 28 23.56 -48.27 48.63
CA GLY A 28 23.79 -49.48 49.43
C GLY A 28 24.94 -50.35 48.95
N SER A 29 25.96 -49.78 48.30
CA SER A 29 27.18 -50.50 47.91
C SER A 29 27.67 -51.46 48.99
N THR A 30 28.17 -52.62 48.54
CA THR A 30 28.65 -53.74 49.36
C THR A 30 27.59 -54.44 50.22
N ARG A 31 26.36 -53.93 50.31
CA ARG A 31 25.27 -54.66 50.96
C ARG A 31 24.76 -55.74 50.03
N THR A 32 24.38 -56.86 50.63
CA THR A 32 23.61 -57.89 49.97
C THR A 32 22.13 -57.71 50.29
N PHE A 33 21.27 -57.98 49.32
CA PHE A 33 19.85 -58.11 49.56
C PHE A 33 19.34 -59.42 48.95
N ARG A 34 18.21 -59.89 49.50
CA ARG A 34 17.47 -61.03 48.99
C ARG A 34 16.01 -60.60 48.81
N ALA A 35 15.36 -61.16 47.80
CA ALA A 35 13.92 -61.05 47.61
C ALA A 35 13.33 -62.46 47.74
N SER A 36 12.30 -62.62 48.56
CA SER A 36 11.61 -63.90 48.78
C SER A 36 10.11 -63.69 48.94
N LEU A 37 9.34 -64.74 48.68
CA LEU A 37 7.94 -64.86 49.09
C LEU A 37 7.91 -65.63 50.41
N GLN A 38 7.50 -64.95 51.48
CA GLN A 38 7.60 -65.44 52.86
C GLN A 38 6.29 -66.06 53.34
N ASN A 39 5.16 -65.61 52.80
CA ASN A 39 3.83 -66.04 53.23
C ASN A 39 2.97 -66.43 52.02
N ALA A 40 1.96 -67.28 52.26
CA ALA A 40 0.95 -67.62 51.25
C ALA A 40 0.20 -66.39 50.72
N GLY A 41 0.13 -65.29 51.48
CA GLY A 41 -0.47 -64.03 51.04
C GLY A 41 0.38 -63.20 50.09
N ASP A 42 1.68 -63.51 49.93
CA ASP A 42 2.61 -62.70 49.13
C ASP A 42 2.43 -62.92 47.62
N LEU A 43 1.75 -64.01 47.24
CA LEU A 43 1.33 -64.30 45.87
C LEU A 43 -0.15 -64.64 45.89
N ILE A 44 -0.95 -63.99 45.06
CA ILE A 44 -2.40 -64.27 44.99
C ILE A 44 -2.72 -64.75 43.58
N ILE A 45 -3.21 -65.99 43.48
CA ILE A 45 -3.58 -66.61 42.21
C ILE A 45 -5.07 -66.97 42.28
N TYR A 46 -5.82 -66.57 41.27
CA TYR A 46 -7.26 -66.81 41.19
C TYR A 46 -7.59 -67.62 39.95
N ASP A 47 -8.26 -68.76 40.13
CA ASP A 47 -8.78 -69.56 39.02
C ASP A 47 -10.11 -68.99 38.57
N LYS A 48 -10.11 -68.38 37.39
CA LYS A 48 -11.32 -67.79 36.80
C LYS A 48 -12.35 -68.85 36.40
N GLY A 49 -11.93 -70.06 36.08
CA GLY A 49 -12.83 -71.15 35.66
C GLY A 49 -13.63 -71.75 36.83
N TYR A 50 -13.01 -71.86 38.00
CA TYR A 50 -13.66 -72.41 39.21
C TYR A 50 -14.10 -71.36 40.23
N GLY A 51 -13.72 -70.09 40.05
CA GLY A 51 -14.14 -68.99 40.93
C GLY A 51 -13.48 -69.02 42.31
N VAL A 52 -12.29 -69.61 42.43
CA VAL A 52 -11.61 -69.84 43.71
C VAL A 52 -10.15 -69.37 43.67
N PHE A 53 -9.61 -68.99 44.82
CA PHE A 53 -8.17 -68.75 44.96
C PHE A 53 -7.43 -70.09 45.00
N LEU A 54 -6.29 -70.15 44.30
CA LEU A 54 -5.47 -71.35 44.22
C LEU A 54 -4.41 -71.36 45.32
N LYS A 55 -4.18 -72.54 45.89
CA LYS A 55 -3.05 -72.82 46.78
C LYS A 55 -1.74 -72.81 45.98
N HIS A 56 -0.68 -72.33 46.59
CA HIS A 56 0.66 -72.35 46.02
C HIS A 56 1.27 -73.74 46.10
N ASN A 57 2.04 -74.15 45.08
CA ASN A 57 2.87 -75.36 45.08
C ASN A 57 2.11 -76.71 45.24
N GLY A 58 0.77 -76.72 45.21
CA GLY A 58 -0.04 -77.95 45.23
C GLY A 58 -0.03 -78.74 46.55
N LEU A 59 0.51 -78.18 47.64
CA LEU A 59 0.59 -78.79 48.98
C LEU A 59 -0.27 -78.03 49.99
N ASP A 60 -0.59 -78.67 51.13
CA ASP A 60 -1.39 -78.05 52.21
C ASP A 60 -0.58 -77.10 53.12
N SER A 61 0.75 -77.10 53.02
CA SER A 61 1.64 -76.16 53.71
C SER A 61 2.35 -75.24 52.71
N PHE A 62 2.42 -73.95 53.04
CA PHE A 62 3.22 -72.98 52.28
C PHE A 62 4.70 -73.13 52.66
N ALA A 63 5.57 -73.18 51.65
CA ALA A 63 7.03 -73.12 51.83
C ALA A 63 7.55 -71.78 51.30
N VAL A 64 8.48 -71.17 52.04
CA VAL A 64 9.14 -69.92 51.63
C VAL A 64 9.79 -70.12 50.26
N VAL A 65 9.44 -69.25 49.31
CA VAL A 65 10.11 -69.21 48.01
C VAL A 65 11.23 -68.19 48.11
N SER A 66 12.45 -68.68 48.29
CA SER A 66 13.66 -67.85 48.33
C SER A 66 14.61 -68.24 47.20
N PRO A 67 15.60 -67.39 46.89
CA PRO A 67 16.76 -67.82 46.13
C PRO A 67 17.40 -69.05 46.79
N GLY A 68 18.03 -69.92 46.00
CA GLY A 68 18.76 -71.08 46.51
C GLY A 68 19.82 -70.67 47.53
N ALA A 69 20.23 -71.61 48.40
CA ALA A 69 21.27 -71.35 49.39
C ALA A 69 22.53 -70.78 48.73
N GLY A 70 23.02 -69.64 49.22
CA GLY A 70 24.20 -68.95 48.68
C GLY A 70 23.93 -67.94 47.56
N ILE A 71 22.67 -67.69 47.18
CA ILE A 71 22.34 -66.66 46.18
C ILE A 71 22.02 -65.33 46.88
N ASP A 72 23.01 -64.44 46.91
CA ASP A 72 22.93 -63.06 47.40
C ASP A 72 23.07 -62.06 46.26
N TYR A 73 22.18 -61.05 46.18
CA TYR A 73 22.35 -59.94 45.25
C TYR A 73 23.24 -58.87 45.90
N THR A 74 24.52 -58.85 45.53
CA THR A 74 25.48 -57.86 46.05
C THR A 74 25.36 -56.56 45.24
N ILE A 75 25.16 -55.44 45.92
CA ILE A 75 25.18 -54.12 45.29
C ILE A 75 26.62 -53.75 44.98
N ALA A 76 26.89 -53.44 43.70
CA ALA A 76 28.21 -53.05 43.22
C ALA A 76 28.78 -51.84 43.97
N SER A 77 30.10 -51.70 43.97
CA SER A 77 30.77 -50.48 44.44
C SER A 77 30.33 -49.27 43.64
N GLY A 78 30.46 -48.09 44.25
CA GLY A 78 30.02 -46.84 43.65
C GLY A 78 30.74 -46.51 42.35
N SER A 79 30.01 -45.83 41.46
CA SER A 79 30.56 -45.22 40.25
C SER A 79 30.27 -43.73 40.22
N LEU A 80 31.13 -42.99 39.52
CA LEU A 80 30.96 -41.57 39.23
C LEU A 80 30.74 -41.40 37.73
N SER A 81 29.75 -40.60 37.35
CA SER A 81 29.55 -40.20 35.96
C SER A 81 29.52 -38.68 35.83
N MET A 82 30.13 -38.17 34.77
CA MET A 82 30.17 -36.74 34.44
C MET A 82 29.67 -36.49 33.02
N SER A 83 29.01 -35.36 32.81
CA SER A 83 28.60 -34.89 31.47
C SER A 83 28.61 -33.37 31.40
N VAL A 84 28.76 -32.80 30.20
CA VAL A 84 28.59 -31.35 30.00
C VAL A 84 27.13 -31.02 30.25
N ALA A 85 26.86 -30.04 31.10
CA ALA A 85 25.49 -29.61 31.38
C ALA A 85 24.89 -28.95 30.12
N VAL A 86 23.59 -29.18 29.88
CA VAL A 86 22.89 -28.62 28.71
C VAL A 86 22.90 -27.09 28.70
N ASP A 87 22.97 -26.48 29.88
CA ASP A 87 23.05 -25.04 30.12
C ASP A 87 24.50 -24.55 30.33
N SER A 88 25.51 -25.34 29.98
CA SER A 88 26.88 -24.86 29.85
C SER A 88 26.95 -23.79 28.73
N PRO A 89 27.65 -22.66 28.95
CA PRO A 89 27.60 -21.51 28.04
C PRO A 89 28.09 -21.86 26.63
N THR A 90 27.59 -21.12 25.64
CA THR A 90 28.03 -21.16 24.24
C THR A 90 28.00 -19.78 23.63
N GLY A 91 28.75 -19.59 22.55
CA GLY A 91 28.73 -18.36 21.77
C GLY A 91 29.84 -17.41 22.17
N ASN A 92 29.57 -16.11 22.07
CA ASN A 92 30.59 -15.10 22.25
C ASN A 92 30.69 -14.66 23.71
N ILE A 93 31.92 -14.43 24.16
CA ILE A 93 32.24 -13.80 25.44
C ILE A 93 33.12 -12.58 25.19
N ALA A 94 32.92 -11.54 25.98
CA ALA A 94 33.69 -10.32 25.88
C ALA A 94 35.14 -10.53 26.38
N SER A 95 36.10 -9.86 25.76
CA SER A 95 37.48 -9.80 26.24
C SER A 95 37.58 -8.99 27.55
N SER A 96 38.70 -9.06 28.30
CA SER A 96 38.90 -8.24 29.52
C SER A 96 37.76 -8.28 30.56
N THR A 97 36.98 -9.35 30.62
CA THR A 97 35.79 -9.48 31.48
C THR A 97 36.08 -10.37 32.69
N THR A 98 35.63 -9.96 33.87
CA THR A 98 35.83 -10.71 35.12
C THR A 98 34.68 -11.66 35.43
N GLY A 99 34.96 -12.80 36.06
CA GLY A 99 33.97 -13.72 36.61
C GLY A 99 33.16 -14.48 35.56
N VAL A 100 33.70 -14.61 34.34
CA VAL A 100 33.05 -15.27 33.20
C VAL A 100 32.83 -16.74 33.50
N LEU A 101 31.60 -17.22 33.28
CA LEU A 101 31.27 -18.64 33.29
C LEU A 101 31.85 -19.28 32.03
N LEU A 102 32.75 -20.26 32.21
CA LEU A 102 33.42 -20.94 31.10
C LEU A 102 32.78 -22.29 30.79
N SER A 103 32.52 -23.10 31.83
CA SER A 103 31.99 -24.45 31.66
C SER A 103 31.12 -24.86 32.84
N LYS A 104 30.16 -25.73 32.56
CA LYS A 104 29.27 -26.36 33.55
C LYS A 104 29.16 -27.85 33.28
N PHE A 105 29.37 -28.66 34.31
CA PHE A 105 29.33 -30.13 34.23
C PHE A 105 28.37 -30.70 35.27
N ASN A 106 27.58 -31.70 34.87
CA ASN A 106 26.77 -32.52 35.75
C ASN A 106 27.62 -33.66 36.30
N VAL A 107 27.55 -33.90 37.61
CA VAL A 107 28.29 -34.96 38.30
C VAL A 107 27.31 -35.81 39.10
N LYS A 108 27.31 -37.12 38.88
CA LYS A 108 26.39 -38.06 39.53
C LYS A 108 27.14 -39.24 40.12
N ALA A 109 26.87 -39.51 41.39
CA ALA A 109 27.29 -40.72 42.08
C ALA A 109 26.18 -41.78 42.02
N ASN A 110 26.54 -43.03 41.72
CA ASN A 110 25.62 -44.17 41.69
C ASN A 110 26.11 -45.24 42.68
N GLY A 111 25.19 -45.90 43.38
CA GLY A 111 25.50 -46.99 44.32
C GLY A 111 25.88 -46.54 45.73
N GLU A 112 26.59 -45.43 45.88
CA GLU A 112 26.95 -44.82 47.16
C GLU A 112 27.33 -43.34 47.01
N ASP A 113 27.44 -42.64 48.12
CA ASP A 113 28.00 -41.28 48.15
C ASP A 113 29.48 -41.35 47.75
N VAL A 114 29.91 -40.43 46.90
CA VAL A 114 31.30 -40.35 46.43
C VAL A 114 31.93 -39.05 46.91
N LYS A 115 33.05 -39.18 47.61
CA LYS A 115 33.91 -38.09 48.05
C LYS A 115 34.88 -37.76 46.93
N ILE A 116 34.85 -36.53 46.44
CA ILE A 116 35.81 -36.00 45.47
C ILE A 116 36.83 -35.15 46.24
N THR A 117 38.09 -35.51 46.11
CA THR A 117 39.21 -34.84 46.78
C THR A 117 39.96 -33.89 45.87
N THR A 118 40.01 -34.17 44.57
CA THR A 118 40.54 -33.26 43.56
C THR A 118 39.74 -33.35 42.28
N ILE A 119 39.62 -32.23 41.58
CA ILE A 119 39.27 -32.16 40.16
C ILE A 119 40.42 -31.41 39.50
N THR A 120 41.03 -32.00 38.48
CA THR A 120 42.01 -31.33 37.63
C THR A 120 41.26 -30.61 36.52
N VAL A 121 41.56 -29.33 36.35
CA VAL A 121 40.98 -28.44 35.34
C VAL A 121 42.10 -27.92 34.45
N ASP A 122 41.86 -27.87 33.16
CA ASP A 122 42.72 -27.18 32.21
C ASP A 122 41.88 -26.18 31.39
N CYS A 123 42.56 -25.39 30.56
CA CYS A 123 41.90 -24.67 29.49
C CYS A 123 42.71 -24.78 28.21
N THR A 124 42.02 -24.70 27.07
CA THR A 124 42.65 -24.66 25.76
C THR A 124 42.10 -23.49 24.97
N ASN A 125 43.01 -22.71 24.37
CA ASN A 125 42.70 -21.62 23.48
C ASN A 125 43.18 -21.93 22.04
N SER A 126 42.46 -21.44 21.02
CA SER A 126 42.80 -21.66 19.61
C SER A 126 44.21 -21.21 19.18
N THR A 127 44.90 -20.39 19.98
CA THR A 127 46.27 -19.92 19.70
C THR A 127 47.29 -20.40 20.73
N SER A 128 46.85 -21.11 21.77
CA SER A 128 47.67 -21.52 22.94
C SER A 128 48.44 -20.38 23.63
N ALA A 129 48.15 -19.11 23.32
CA ALA A 129 48.89 -17.96 23.83
C ALA A 129 48.15 -17.21 24.95
N ARG A 130 46.93 -17.65 25.31
CA ARG A 130 46.09 -16.93 26.26
C ARG A 130 46.28 -17.43 27.67
N THR A 131 46.25 -16.51 28.62
CA THR A 131 46.23 -16.78 30.05
C THR A 131 44.91 -16.31 30.66
N LEU A 132 44.23 -17.19 31.37
CA LEU A 132 43.10 -16.84 32.22
C LEU A 132 43.60 -16.50 33.62
N VAL A 133 42.94 -15.57 34.30
CA VAL A 133 43.29 -15.19 35.69
C VAL A 133 42.10 -15.42 36.61
N ASN A 134 42.38 -15.55 37.90
CA ASN A 134 41.37 -15.77 38.93
C ASN A 134 40.44 -16.98 38.66
N LEU A 135 40.96 -18.10 38.14
CA LEU A 135 40.15 -19.29 37.90
C LEU A 135 39.63 -19.87 39.21
N LYS A 136 38.37 -20.27 39.21
CA LYS A 136 37.64 -20.82 40.35
C LYS A 136 36.85 -22.04 39.92
N VAL A 137 36.87 -23.05 40.77
CA VAL A 137 36.02 -24.24 40.66
C VAL A 137 34.97 -24.19 41.76
N LEU A 138 33.70 -24.26 41.37
CA LEU A 138 32.55 -24.22 42.26
C LEU A 138 31.76 -25.52 42.14
N ALA A 139 31.35 -26.09 43.27
CA ALA A 139 30.33 -27.12 43.33
C ALA A 139 29.02 -26.54 43.87
N ASP A 140 27.93 -26.75 43.15
CA ASP A 140 26.58 -26.32 43.52
C ASP A 140 26.53 -24.82 43.91
N GLY A 141 27.32 -24.00 43.19
CA GLY A 141 27.42 -22.55 43.39
C GLY A 141 28.42 -22.09 44.46
N THR A 142 29.03 -23.00 45.22
CA THR A 142 30.02 -22.69 46.25
C THR A 142 31.43 -23.06 45.80
N GLN A 143 32.40 -22.17 45.98
CA GLN A 143 33.80 -22.46 45.64
C GLN A 143 34.36 -23.57 46.55
N ILE A 144 34.91 -24.63 45.95
CA ILE A 144 35.37 -25.82 46.69
C ILE A 144 36.90 -25.94 46.79
N GLY A 145 37.65 -25.06 46.13
CA GLY A 145 39.12 -25.05 46.16
C GLY A 145 39.74 -23.66 46.11
N THR A 146 41.06 -23.61 46.05
CA THR A 146 41.81 -22.35 45.89
C THR A 146 41.49 -21.65 44.56
N THR A 147 41.68 -20.34 44.50
CA THR A 147 41.64 -19.58 43.25
C THR A 147 43.02 -19.66 42.59
N GLN A 148 43.06 -19.98 41.29
CA GLN A 148 44.30 -19.88 40.53
C GLN A 148 44.49 -18.46 40.02
N SER A 149 45.62 -17.88 40.37
CA SER A 149 45.95 -16.51 39.98
C SER A 149 46.11 -16.37 38.47
N SER A 150 46.69 -17.37 37.81
CA SER A 150 47.00 -17.39 36.38
C SER A 150 47.10 -18.83 35.86
N LEU A 151 46.42 -19.14 34.75
CA LEU A 151 46.53 -20.41 34.04
C LEU A 151 46.70 -20.16 32.53
N ALA A 152 47.75 -20.70 31.94
CA ALA A 152 47.92 -20.71 30.48
C ALA A 152 46.90 -21.68 29.85
N CYS A 153 46.24 -21.25 28.78
CA CYS A 153 45.28 -22.06 28.04
C CYS A 153 45.93 -22.80 26.88
N ASP A 154 46.94 -23.59 27.22
CA ASP A 154 47.72 -24.48 26.36
C ASP A 154 47.48 -25.96 26.70
N GLY A 155 46.45 -26.26 27.51
CA GLY A 155 46.18 -27.59 28.06
C GLY A 155 46.95 -27.88 29.36
N THR A 156 47.56 -26.88 30.00
CA THR A 156 48.21 -27.07 31.30
C THR A 156 47.20 -27.44 32.39
N ASP A 157 47.43 -28.58 33.04
CA ASP A 157 46.64 -29.06 34.17
C ASP A 157 46.80 -28.18 35.42
N TRP A 158 45.67 -27.87 36.04
CA TRP A 158 45.59 -27.26 37.36
C TRP A 158 44.68 -28.06 38.29
N ALA A 159 45.24 -28.57 39.39
CA ALA A 159 44.49 -29.26 40.44
C ALA A 159 44.30 -28.35 41.67
N PRO A 160 43.15 -27.65 41.83
CA PRO A 160 42.84 -26.91 43.05
C PRO A 160 42.88 -27.80 44.30
N THR A 161 43.50 -27.29 45.36
CA THR A 161 43.42 -27.93 46.68
C THR A 161 42.06 -27.65 47.30
N PHE A 162 41.29 -28.70 47.58
CA PHE A 162 39.98 -28.55 48.24
C PHE A 162 40.17 -28.34 49.74
N GLY A 163 39.73 -27.18 50.26
CA GLY A 163 39.79 -26.88 51.69
C GLY A 163 38.82 -27.75 52.51
N SER A 164 37.73 -28.20 51.88
CA SER A 164 36.78 -29.19 52.39
C SER A 164 36.43 -30.16 51.28
N THR A 165 36.25 -31.44 51.60
CA THR A 165 35.99 -32.46 50.58
C THR A 165 34.57 -32.35 50.05
N TRP A 166 34.40 -32.38 48.72
CA TRP A 166 33.09 -32.34 48.08
C TRP A 166 32.47 -33.74 48.06
N ILE A 167 31.25 -33.89 48.58
CA ILE A 167 30.52 -35.16 48.58
C ILE A 167 29.37 -35.07 47.61
N VAL A 168 29.41 -35.87 46.56
CA VAL A 168 28.30 -36.06 45.62
C VAL A 168 27.41 -37.18 46.18
N ARG A 169 26.16 -36.86 46.52
CA ARG A 169 25.23 -37.81 47.13
C ARG A 169 24.66 -38.77 46.09
N ALA A 170 24.58 -40.04 46.44
CA ALA A 170 24.02 -41.07 45.57
C ALA A 170 22.59 -40.70 45.14
N GLY A 171 22.30 -40.85 43.85
CA GLY A 171 20.96 -40.56 43.31
C GLY A 171 20.66 -39.08 43.08
N THR A 172 21.59 -38.16 43.37
CA THR A 172 21.47 -36.73 43.07
C THR A 172 22.45 -36.31 41.97
N THR A 173 22.13 -35.23 41.27
CA THR A 173 23.05 -34.59 40.31
C THR A 173 23.58 -33.31 40.93
N SER A 174 24.88 -33.25 41.18
CA SER A 174 25.58 -32.02 41.56
C SER A 174 26.16 -31.35 40.33
N VAL A 175 26.43 -30.05 40.44
CA VAL A 175 26.92 -29.21 39.35
C VAL A 175 28.31 -28.70 39.67
N LEU A 176 29.27 -29.00 38.79
CA LEU A 176 30.59 -28.39 38.78
C LEU A 176 30.59 -27.19 37.82
N THR A 177 31.13 -26.06 38.26
CA THR A 177 31.21 -24.83 37.48
C THR A 177 32.64 -24.29 37.48
N ILE A 178 33.15 -23.91 36.30
CA ILE A 178 34.44 -23.24 36.13
C ILE A 178 34.18 -21.78 35.76
N LYS A 179 34.77 -20.86 36.52
CA LYS A 179 34.75 -19.42 36.26
C LYS A 179 36.16 -18.86 36.20
N ALA A 180 36.39 -17.84 35.39
CA ALA A 180 37.65 -17.12 35.31
C ALA A 180 37.46 -15.68 34.84
N ASP A 181 38.52 -14.89 34.95
CA ASP A 181 38.63 -13.61 34.27
C ASP A 181 39.35 -13.81 32.94
N ILE A 182 38.79 -13.23 31.88
CA ILE A 182 39.40 -13.18 30.55
C ILE A 182 40.37 -12.01 30.53
N THR A 183 41.65 -12.24 30.22
CA THR A 183 42.64 -11.16 30.11
C THR A 183 42.90 -10.72 28.67
N GLY A 184 43.35 -9.47 28.52
CA GLY A 184 43.80 -8.89 27.25
C GLY A 184 42.69 -8.43 26.31
N SER A 185 43.08 -7.67 25.29
CA SER A 185 42.25 -7.27 24.15
C SER A 185 42.57 -8.17 22.96
N SER A 186 41.59 -8.88 22.41
CA SER A 186 41.78 -9.63 21.16
C SER A 186 41.05 -8.94 20.02
N SER A 187 41.80 -8.36 19.08
CA SER A 187 41.26 -7.79 17.84
C SER A 187 40.75 -8.85 16.86
N ALA A 188 41.20 -10.10 17.00
CA ALA A 188 40.72 -11.25 16.24
C ALA A 188 39.91 -12.21 17.13
N ALA A 189 38.88 -12.82 16.55
CA ALA A 189 38.09 -13.85 17.22
C ALA A 189 38.97 -15.04 17.60
N GLN A 190 39.10 -15.33 18.89
CA GLN A 190 39.87 -16.45 19.42
C GLN A 190 38.96 -17.34 20.26
N THR A 191 39.07 -18.65 20.18
CA THR A 191 38.17 -19.53 20.95
C THR A 191 38.83 -20.08 22.22
N VAL A 192 38.06 -20.31 23.28
CA VAL A 192 38.51 -20.90 24.54
C VAL A 192 37.50 -21.91 25.04
N HIS A 193 37.96 -22.98 25.67
CA HIS A 193 37.16 -23.91 26.46
C HIS A 193 37.91 -24.26 27.74
N ALA A 194 37.16 -24.53 28.81
CA ALA A 194 37.70 -24.96 30.09
C ALA A 194 37.21 -26.37 30.39
N ASP A 195 38.13 -27.25 30.73
CA ASP A 195 37.90 -28.70 30.71
C ASP A 195 38.09 -29.30 32.10
N VAL A 196 37.57 -30.51 32.27
CA VAL A 196 37.98 -31.39 33.36
C VAL A 196 38.99 -32.38 32.78
N ALA A 197 40.23 -32.34 33.25
CA ALA A 197 41.28 -33.27 32.83
C ALA A 197 41.23 -34.61 33.60
N GLY A 198 40.61 -34.61 34.80
CA GLY A 198 40.50 -35.78 35.66
C GLY A 198 40.32 -35.40 37.12
N GLY A 199 40.69 -36.30 38.03
CA GLY A 199 40.58 -36.04 39.47
C GLY A 199 40.71 -37.30 40.33
N THR A 200 40.56 -37.11 41.63
CA THR A 200 40.58 -38.20 42.62
C THR A 200 39.26 -38.26 43.35
N ALA A 201 38.70 -39.47 43.44
CA ALA A 201 37.44 -39.72 44.11
C ALA A 201 37.47 -41.06 44.87
N GLN A 202 36.64 -41.17 45.90
CA GLN A 202 36.52 -42.35 46.74
C GLN A 202 35.06 -42.57 47.18
N GLY A 203 34.55 -43.78 47.04
CA GLY A 203 33.26 -44.17 47.63
C GLY A 203 33.34 -44.20 49.16
N LEU A 204 32.36 -43.62 49.86
CA LEU A 204 32.38 -43.52 51.32
C LEU A 204 32.16 -44.87 52.04
N THR A 205 31.51 -45.82 51.37
CA THR A 205 31.17 -47.15 51.92
C THR A 205 32.11 -48.22 51.39
N SER A 206 32.28 -48.32 50.07
CA SER A 206 33.10 -49.38 49.47
C SER A 206 34.60 -49.08 49.51
N LEU A 207 34.99 -47.82 49.74
CA LEU A 207 36.35 -47.29 49.62
C LEU A 207 36.97 -47.48 48.22
N ASN A 208 36.18 -47.91 47.23
CA ASN A 208 36.58 -47.97 45.83
C ASN A 208 36.95 -46.57 45.34
N ALA A 209 37.87 -46.49 44.38
CA ALA A 209 38.28 -45.24 43.73
C ALA A 209 37.58 -45.12 42.36
N PRO A 210 36.35 -44.56 42.28
CA PRO A 210 35.69 -44.36 41.01
C PRO A 210 36.46 -43.35 40.15
N THR A 211 36.49 -43.59 38.84
CA THR A 211 37.18 -42.72 37.88
C THR A 211 36.46 -41.38 37.74
N VAL A 212 37.23 -40.29 37.79
CA VAL A 212 36.79 -38.96 37.34
C VAL A 212 37.16 -38.85 35.86
N SER A 213 36.17 -38.96 34.97
CA SER A 213 36.41 -38.93 33.52
C SER A 213 36.76 -37.52 33.04
N ALA A 214 37.76 -37.42 32.17
CA ALA A 214 38.06 -36.18 31.47
C ALA A 214 36.88 -35.76 30.58
N LEU A 215 36.60 -34.46 30.50
CA LEU A 215 35.51 -33.92 29.72
C LEU A 215 35.84 -32.52 29.20
N VAL A 216 35.66 -32.34 27.89
CA VAL A 216 35.87 -31.07 27.21
C VAL A 216 34.63 -30.18 27.39
N GLY A 217 34.84 -28.94 27.81
CA GLY A 217 33.83 -27.91 27.88
C GLY A 217 33.31 -27.50 26.51
N ARG A 218 32.34 -26.58 26.47
CA ARG A 218 31.88 -26.03 25.19
C ARG A 218 32.81 -24.91 24.73
N THR A 219 33.06 -24.83 23.43
CA THR A 219 33.86 -23.76 22.84
C THR A 219 33.14 -22.40 22.94
N LEU A 220 33.81 -21.42 23.55
CA LEU A 220 33.41 -20.02 23.60
C LEU A 220 34.30 -19.20 22.68
N THR A 221 33.74 -18.20 22.00
CA THR A 221 34.49 -17.29 21.14
C THR A 221 34.71 -15.97 21.86
N ILE A 222 35.95 -15.55 22.02
CA ILE A 222 36.29 -14.23 22.55
C ILE A 222 36.21 -13.23 21.41
N ALA A 223 35.31 -12.26 21.51
CA ALA A 223 35.07 -11.26 20.48
C ALA A 223 35.00 -9.86 21.11
N ALA A 224 35.58 -8.87 20.42
CA ALA A 224 35.42 -7.45 20.74
C ALA A 224 34.11 -6.92 20.17
N GLY A 225 33.61 -5.81 20.72
CA GLY A 225 32.55 -5.03 20.09
C GLY A 225 33.02 -4.48 18.74
N THR A 226 32.26 -4.71 17.69
CA THR A 226 32.51 -4.12 16.37
C THR A 226 31.23 -3.46 15.86
N LEU A 227 31.39 -2.42 15.04
CA LEU A 227 30.29 -1.82 14.29
C LEU A 227 30.58 -1.94 12.80
N SER A 228 29.51 -2.03 12.00
CA SER A 228 29.59 -1.82 10.56
C SER A 228 28.44 -0.93 10.10
N VAL A 229 28.66 -0.12 9.07
CA VAL A 229 27.65 0.80 8.56
C VAL A 229 27.30 0.48 7.12
N SER A 230 26.03 0.60 6.77
CA SER A 230 25.53 0.42 5.41
C SER A 230 24.46 1.44 5.08
N LYS A 231 24.30 1.76 3.79
CA LYS A 231 23.19 2.60 3.30
C LYS A 231 21.85 1.90 3.57
N ASN A 232 20.88 2.63 4.12
CA ASN A 232 19.53 2.10 4.31
C ASN A 232 18.79 1.99 2.96
N SER A 233 18.66 0.78 2.43
CA SER A 233 18.03 0.51 1.13
C SER A 233 16.52 0.76 1.10
N SER A 234 15.85 0.80 2.27
CA SER A 234 14.43 1.16 2.36
C SER A 234 14.16 2.62 2.02
N PHE A 235 15.18 3.49 2.14
CA PHE A 235 15.13 4.86 1.67
C PHE A 235 15.78 4.96 0.29
N GLY A 236 14.95 5.00 -0.76
CA GLY A 236 15.40 5.04 -2.15
C GLY A 236 15.98 6.39 -2.59
N ASN A 237 16.84 6.34 -3.61
CA ASN A 237 17.40 7.50 -4.31
C ASN A 237 16.29 8.42 -4.86
N LYS A 238 16.57 9.72 -4.93
CA LYS A 238 15.66 10.76 -5.43
C LYS A 238 16.09 11.24 -6.82
N ILE A 239 15.12 11.71 -7.59
CA ILE A 239 15.24 12.14 -9.00
C ILE A 239 14.28 13.31 -9.26
N SER A 240 14.29 13.90 -10.46
CA SER A 240 13.44 15.04 -10.80
C SER A 240 11.93 14.77 -10.68
N THR A 241 11.47 13.55 -10.98
CA THR A 241 10.06 13.16 -10.85
C THR A 241 9.65 12.70 -9.45
N ASN A 242 10.62 12.55 -8.54
CA ASN A 242 10.42 12.20 -7.14
C ASN A 242 11.53 12.85 -6.31
N PRO A 243 11.47 14.17 -6.10
CA PRO A 243 12.54 14.94 -5.50
C PRO A 243 12.65 14.66 -4.00
N THR A 244 13.80 14.98 -3.42
CA THR A 244 14.04 14.96 -1.98
C THR A 244 13.13 15.96 -1.26
N GLY A 245 12.95 17.13 -1.87
CA GLY A 245 12.12 18.22 -1.41
C GLY A 245 12.29 19.43 -2.34
N THR A 246 11.67 20.55 -2.00
CA THR A 246 11.81 21.81 -2.71
C THR A 246 12.78 22.75 -1.99
N VAL A 247 13.23 23.80 -2.68
CA VAL A 247 13.96 24.91 -2.05
C VAL A 247 13.18 25.43 -0.83
N ASN A 248 13.90 25.87 0.21
CA ASN A 248 13.31 26.33 1.48
C ASN A 248 12.53 25.25 2.27
N GLY A 249 12.52 23.99 1.84
CA GLY A 249 11.84 22.91 2.54
C GLY A 249 12.42 22.63 3.92
N ALA A 250 11.59 22.54 4.96
CA ALA A 250 12.03 22.34 6.33
C ALA A 250 11.93 20.86 6.76
N GLY A 251 12.90 20.39 7.54
CA GLY A 251 12.88 19.06 8.16
C GLY A 251 12.89 17.89 7.17
N VAL A 252 13.54 18.06 6.02
CA VAL A 252 13.59 17.09 4.93
C VAL A 252 14.63 16.00 5.22
N LYS A 253 14.24 14.73 5.04
CA LYS A 253 15.18 13.60 5.11
C LYS A 253 16.05 13.56 3.85
N ILE A 254 17.33 13.82 3.99
CA ILE A 254 18.30 13.90 2.89
C ILE A 254 19.17 12.64 2.75
N GLY A 255 19.23 11.79 3.79
CA GLY A 255 19.93 10.51 3.75
C GLY A 255 19.47 9.56 4.86
N SER A 256 19.83 8.27 4.76
CA SER A 256 19.56 7.27 5.78
C SER A 256 20.56 6.11 5.71
N PHE A 257 21.11 5.71 6.85
CA PHE A 257 22.07 4.61 7.00
C PHE A 257 21.73 3.73 8.21
N VAL A 258 22.31 2.54 8.25
CA VAL A 258 22.12 1.56 9.32
C VAL A 258 23.46 1.25 9.95
N VAL A 259 23.55 1.43 11.27
CA VAL A 259 24.69 1.01 12.08
C VAL A 259 24.37 -0.36 12.67
N ASN A 260 25.18 -1.36 12.34
CA ASN A 260 24.97 -2.75 12.72
C ASN A 260 25.93 -3.12 13.86
N GLY A 261 25.37 -3.59 14.98
CA GLY A 261 26.13 -4.18 16.08
C GLY A 261 26.75 -5.51 15.66
N GLY A 262 28.04 -5.68 15.90
CA GLY A 262 28.74 -6.95 15.72
C GLY A 262 28.22 -8.03 16.68
N ALA A 263 28.73 -9.26 16.53
CA ALA A 263 28.28 -10.38 17.36
C ALA A 263 28.94 -10.44 18.76
N GLY A 264 29.97 -9.62 19.02
CA GLY A 264 30.81 -9.75 20.22
C GLY A 264 30.16 -9.25 21.51
N GLU A 265 29.80 -7.97 21.56
CA GLU A 265 29.16 -7.31 22.69
C GLU A 265 28.39 -6.06 22.21
N ASP A 266 27.62 -5.45 23.11
CA ASP A 266 26.99 -4.15 22.89
C ASP A 266 28.06 -3.06 22.70
N ALA A 267 27.80 -2.09 21.83
CA ALA A 267 28.66 -0.93 21.59
C ALA A 267 28.00 0.36 22.08
N GLU A 268 28.75 1.20 22.79
CA GLU A 268 28.36 2.54 23.22
C GLU A 268 28.92 3.58 22.24
N VAL A 269 28.04 4.22 21.47
CA VAL A 269 28.40 5.23 20.48
C VAL A 269 28.36 6.61 21.12
N SER A 270 29.47 7.33 20.99
CA SER A 270 29.64 8.68 21.53
C SER A 270 29.70 9.76 20.46
N GLN A 271 30.04 9.42 19.21
CA GLN A 271 30.03 10.37 18.09
C GLN A 271 29.63 9.68 16.78
N ILE A 272 28.95 10.43 15.92
CA ILE A 272 28.67 10.06 14.54
C ILE A 272 29.08 11.23 13.64
N ALA A 273 29.76 10.95 12.54
CA ALA A 273 30.12 11.96 11.55
C ALA A 273 29.52 11.64 10.17
N VAL A 274 29.16 12.71 9.46
CA VAL A 274 28.79 12.68 8.05
C VAL A 274 29.72 13.59 7.28
N VAL A 275 30.00 13.29 6.03
CA VAL A 275 30.97 14.01 5.21
C VAL A 275 30.31 14.55 3.95
N ASP A 276 30.73 15.74 3.52
CA ASP A 276 30.32 16.30 2.24
C ASP A 276 30.77 15.42 1.06
N VAL A 277 30.06 15.50 -0.06
CA VAL A 277 30.46 14.78 -1.28
C VAL A 277 31.39 15.66 -2.11
N SER A 278 32.61 15.18 -2.42
CA SER A 278 33.46 15.81 -3.42
C SER A 278 32.85 15.64 -4.82
N ALA A 279 32.75 16.74 -5.56
CA ALA A 279 32.60 16.66 -7.01
C ALA A 279 34.02 16.71 -7.60
N GLY A 280 34.37 15.77 -8.48
CA GLY A 280 35.68 15.74 -9.12
C GLY A 280 36.08 17.10 -9.68
N GLU A 281 37.21 17.63 -9.21
CA GLU A 281 38.12 18.65 -9.76
C GLU A 281 37.55 19.96 -10.36
N THR A 282 36.24 20.23 -10.38
CA THR A 282 35.68 21.52 -10.83
C THR A 282 34.77 22.13 -9.76
N ALA A 283 35.16 23.29 -9.24
CA ALA A 283 34.52 23.96 -8.10
C ALA A 283 33.04 24.34 -8.30
N SER A 284 32.47 24.27 -9.52
CA SER A 284 31.09 24.68 -9.80
C SER A 284 30.03 23.57 -9.65
N THR A 285 30.39 22.32 -9.36
CA THR A 285 29.44 21.19 -9.22
C THR A 285 29.48 20.50 -7.85
N HIS A 286 30.11 21.12 -6.83
CA HIS A 286 30.15 20.55 -5.48
C HIS A 286 28.76 20.51 -4.84
N TYR A 287 28.25 19.31 -4.59
CA TYR A 287 27.06 19.07 -3.78
C TYR A 287 27.48 18.94 -2.31
N ASN A 288 27.73 20.09 -1.65
CA ASN A 288 28.10 20.12 -0.22
C ASN A 288 26.94 20.61 0.66
N ALA A 289 26.92 20.19 1.92
CA ALA A 289 25.86 20.54 2.85
C ALA A 289 25.74 22.05 3.07
N SER A 290 26.85 22.81 3.05
CA SER A 290 26.81 24.26 3.31
C SER A 290 26.01 25.04 2.25
N LEU A 291 26.01 24.57 1.00
CA LEU A 291 25.34 25.23 -0.12
C LEU A 291 23.84 24.93 -0.13
N TYR A 292 23.47 23.68 0.16
CA TYR A 292 22.10 23.22 -0.01
C TYR A 292 21.32 23.08 1.30
N LEU A 293 21.99 22.94 2.44
CA LEU A 293 21.39 22.52 3.69
C LEU A 293 21.72 23.47 4.85
N GLN A 294 20.81 23.53 5.82
CA GLN A 294 20.99 24.14 7.14
C GLN A 294 20.27 23.30 8.19
N ASN A 295 20.54 23.54 9.47
CA ASN A 295 19.91 22.81 10.58
C ASN A 295 19.98 21.28 10.42
N LEU A 296 21.15 20.78 10.00
CA LEU A 296 21.40 19.36 9.80
C LEU A 296 21.34 18.63 11.15
N LYS A 297 20.61 17.52 11.20
CA LYS A 297 20.42 16.70 12.40
C LYS A 297 20.42 15.22 12.05
N LEU A 298 20.82 14.41 13.03
CA LEU A 298 20.69 12.96 12.98
C LEU A 298 19.45 12.56 13.78
N MET A 299 18.65 11.64 13.24
CA MET A 299 17.41 11.17 13.85
C MET A 299 17.38 9.64 13.91
N HIS A 300 16.91 9.09 15.01
CA HIS A 300 16.51 7.69 15.13
C HIS A 300 15.01 7.65 15.45
N GLY A 301 14.19 7.34 14.45
CA GLY A 301 12.74 7.53 14.56
C GLY A 301 12.40 8.99 14.87
N ALA A 302 11.75 9.24 16.00
CA ALA A 302 11.44 10.60 16.46
C ALA A 302 12.54 11.22 17.36
N THR A 303 13.54 10.44 17.76
CA THR A 303 14.59 10.89 18.69
C THR A 303 15.74 11.56 17.93
N GLN A 304 16.09 12.79 18.28
CA GLN A 304 17.27 13.46 17.75
C GLN A 304 18.54 12.94 18.42
N LEU A 305 19.60 12.72 17.63
CA LEU A 305 20.92 12.30 18.08
C LEU A 305 21.89 13.49 18.00
N GLY A 306 22.40 13.91 19.16
CA GLY A 306 23.31 15.05 19.26
C GLY A 306 22.64 16.42 19.01
N ALA A 307 23.49 17.45 18.92
CA ALA A 307 23.04 18.82 18.66
C ALA A 307 22.72 19.05 17.18
N VAL A 308 21.83 20.03 16.90
CA VAL A 308 21.57 20.49 15.54
C VAL A 308 22.80 21.24 15.02
N LEU A 309 23.27 20.88 13.83
CA LEU A 309 24.29 21.62 13.11
C LEU A 309 23.62 22.71 12.28
N SER A 310 23.48 23.91 12.86
CA SER A 310 22.72 25.02 12.27
C SER A 310 23.25 25.46 10.91
N ASN A 311 24.58 25.56 10.75
CA ASN A 311 25.20 25.94 9.49
C ASN A 311 26.39 25.03 9.22
N PRO A 312 26.23 23.96 8.41
CA PRO A 312 27.35 23.15 7.96
C PRO A 312 28.40 24.06 7.33
N ALA A 313 29.63 24.03 7.84
CA ALA A 313 30.68 24.90 7.35
C ALA A 313 31.08 24.51 5.92
N SER A 314 31.54 25.46 5.12
CA SER A 314 32.38 25.19 3.94
C SER A 314 33.72 25.89 4.08
N GLY A 315 34.80 25.12 4.11
CA GLY A 315 36.05 25.58 3.54
C GLY A 315 35.84 25.67 2.03
N ALA A 316 36.25 26.78 1.41
CA ALA A 316 36.15 26.94 -0.04
C ALA A 316 36.75 25.70 -0.74
N SER A 317 35.90 24.91 -1.41
CA SER A 317 36.26 23.76 -2.26
C SER A 317 36.85 22.50 -1.59
N ALA A 318 36.73 22.31 -0.27
CA ALA A 318 37.19 21.08 0.41
C ALA A 318 36.02 20.24 0.97
N VAL A 319 36.14 18.91 0.87
CA VAL A 319 35.27 17.95 1.57
C VAL A 319 35.42 18.15 3.07
N GLN A 320 34.32 18.32 3.80
CA GLN A 320 34.34 18.48 5.24
C GLN A 320 33.53 17.41 5.95
N SER A 321 34.07 16.94 7.08
CA SER A 321 33.38 16.07 8.02
C SER A 321 32.65 16.91 9.07
N HIS A 322 31.41 16.50 9.35
CA HIS A 322 30.47 17.14 10.26
C HIS A 322 30.17 16.15 11.39
N THR A 323 30.78 16.37 12.55
CA THR A 323 30.68 15.48 13.71
C THR A 323 29.55 15.87 14.67
N PHE A 324 28.74 14.89 15.05
CA PHE A 324 27.67 14.97 16.03
C PHE A 324 28.12 14.28 17.32
N ASN A 325 28.26 15.04 18.40
CA ASN A 325 28.51 14.50 19.73
C ASN A 325 27.20 13.94 20.33
N ILE A 326 27.19 12.67 20.69
CA ILE A 326 26.01 11.96 21.17
C ILE A 326 26.03 11.90 22.71
N SER A 327 25.08 12.60 23.35
CA SER A 327 24.93 12.63 24.81
C SER A 327 23.45 12.60 25.19
N PRO A 328 23.00 11.63 26.01
CA PRO A 328 23.76 10.47 26.50
C PRO A 328 24.19 9.54 25.36
N VAL A 329 25.25 8.74 25.58
CA VAL A 329 25.71 7.76 24.59
C VAL A 329 24.59 6.77 24.24
N ILE A 330 24.55 6.32 22.98
CA ILE A 330 23.58 5.30 22.56
C ILE A 330 24.21 3.90 22.67
N THR A 331 23.46 2.92 23.17
CA THR A 331 23.88 1.51 23.15
C THR A 331 23.27 0.81 21.94
N ILE A 332 24.10 0.29 21.04
CA ILE A 332 23.70 -0.63 19.97
C ILE A 332 24.03 -2.04 20.44
N LYS A 333 23.02 -2.90 20.57
CA LYS A 333 23.23 -4.26 21.07
C LYS A 333 23.95 -5.14 20.05
N ALA A 334 24.57 -6.20 20.53
CA ALA A 334 25.15 -7.21 19.64
C ALA A 334 24.09 -7.75 18.65
N GLY A 335 24.38 -7.68 17.34
CA GLY A 335 23.47 -8.08 16.27
C GLY A 335 22.29 -7.12 15.98
N GLU A 336 22.19 -5.98 16.68
CA GLU A 336 21.13 -4.98 16.46
C GLU A 336 21.39 -4.16 15.21
N GLN A 337 20.31 -3.77 14.51
CA GLN A 337 20.34 -2.80 13.42
C GLN A 337 19.79 -1.47 13.93
N TYR A 338 20.63 -0.43 13.97
CA TYR A 338 20.27 0.90 14.43
C TYR A 338 20.18 1.86 13.24
N VAL A 339 18.97 2.20 12.82
CA VAL A 339 18.72 3.09 11.67
C VAL A 339 18.89 4.55 12.09
N VAL A 340 19.70 5.30 11.34
CA VAL A 340 19.90 6.73 11.52
C VAL A 340 19.54 7.46 10.23
N ASP A 341 18.63 8.41 10.35
CA ASP A 341 18.22 9.32 9.30
C ASP A 341 18.97 10.64 9.41
N VAL A 342 19.42 11.16 8.28
CA VAL A 342 19.99 12.49 8.16
C VAL A 342 18.89 13.43 7.67
N VAL A 343 18.57 14.44 8.47
CA VAL A 343 17.48 15.39 8.22
C VAL A 343 18.04 16.81 8.23
N ALA A 344 17.56 17.68 7.34
CA ALA A 344 17.99 19.08 7.26
C ALA A 344 16.88 19.97 6.72
N ASP A 345 17.03 21.27 6.88
CA ASP A 345 16.29 22.25 6.11
C ASP A 345 17.06 22.54 4.81
N ILE A 346 16.35 22.62 3.69
CA ILE A 346 16.88 22.93 2.37
C ILE A 346 16.95 24.46 2.22
N LYS A 347 18.07 24.97 1.73
CA LYS A 347 18.28 26.40 1.40
C LYS A 347 17.56 26.78 0.09
N SER A 348 17.75 28.01 -0.37
CA SER A 348 17.18 28.52 -1.63
C SER A 348 17.83 27.96 -2.91
N ASN A 349 18.76 27.01 -2.79
CA ASN A 349 19.52 26.45 -3.91
C ASN A 349 18.89 25.14 -4.40
N SER A 350 18.51 25.06 -5.67
CA SER A 350 18.01 23.83 -6.30
C SER A 350 19.13 22.98 -6.90
N GLN A 351 18.86 21.68 -7.07
CA GLN A 351 19.81 20.71 -7.61
C GLN A 351 19.38 20.33 -9.03
N THR A 352 20.24 20.54 -10.02
CA THR A 352 19.91 20.27 -11.43
C THR A 352 20.12 18.81 -11.84
N ALA A 353 20.92 18.04 -11.09
CA ALA A 353 21.14 16.61 -11.32
C ALA A 353 21.13 15.83 -10.00
N ALA A 354 20.61 14.60 -10.04
CA ALA A 354 20.50 13.77 -8.84
C ALA A 354 21.87 13.26 -8.37
N SER A 355 22.29 13.67 -7.17
CA SER A 355 23.58 13.29 -6.55
C SER A 355 23.45 13.37 -5.02
N PRO A 356 24.17 12.55 -4.23
CA PRO A 356 24.21 12.74 -2.78
C PRO A 356 24.83 14.11 -2.42
N ILE A 357 24.32 14.72 -1.34
CA ILE A 357 24.88 15.94 -0.74
C ILE A 357 25.76 15.60 0.47
N VAL A 358 25.44 14.52 1.20
CA VAL A 358 26.23 14.01 2.32
C VAL A 358 26.38 12.50 2.23
N ASN A 359 27.51 12.00 2.69
CA ASN A 359 27.79 10.60 2.92
C ASN A 359 27.98 10.33 4.42
N PHE A 360 27.88 9.06 4.81
CA PHE A 360 28.38 8.66 6.12
C PHE A 360 29.91 8.66 6.11
N ASP A 361 30.54 9.05 7.22
CA ASP A 361 32.00 9.10 7.38
C ASP A 361 32.45 8.11 8.47
N SER A 362 32.05 8.36 9.71
CA SER A 362 32.51 7.56 10.84
C SER A 362 31.54 7.51 12.00
N VAL A 363 31.73 6.49 12.84
CA VAL A 363 31.08 6.33 14.14
C VAL A 363 32.16 6.01 15.17
N THR A 364 32.22 6.79 16.25
CA THR A 364 33.12 6.55 17.38
C THR A 364 32.35 5.81 18.47
N ALA A 365 32.86 4.62 18.83
CA ALA A 365 32.21 3.76 19.81
C ALA A 365 33.22 2.96 20.63
N SER A 366 32.77 2.51 21.80
CA SER A 366 33.49 1.55 22.64
C SER A 366 32.60 0.36 22.99
N GLY A 367 33.18 -0.82 23.15
CA GLY A 367 32.49 -1.97 23.74
C GLY A 367 31.98 -1.64 25.14
N LYS A 368 30.71 -1.94 25.41
CA LYS A 368 30.03 -1.57 26.66
C LYS A 368 30.62 -2.26 27.89
N LEU A 369 31.02 -3.53 27.75
CA LEU A 369 31.63 -4.28 28.85
C LEU A 369 33.14 -4.06 28.89
N THR A 370 33.78 -3.96 27.72
CA THR A 370 35.25 -3.99 27.62
C THR A 370 35.91 -2.63 27.59
N GLY A 371 35.19 -1.57 27.21
CA GLY A 371 35.76 -0.25 26.93
C GLY A 371 36.70 -0.22 25.71
N THR A 372 36.84 -1.32 24.97
CA THR A 372 37.71 -1.39 23.79
C THR A 372 37.09 -0.67 22.60
N ALA A 373 37.90 -0.15 21.67
CA ALA A 373 37.39 0.58 20.51
C ALA A 373 36.53 -0.32 19.61
N ALA A 374 35.29 0.13 19.33
CA ALA A 374 34.32 -0.50 18.44
C ALA A 374 33.97 0.37 17.23
N SER A 375 34.72 1.46 17.03
CA SER A 375 34.51 2.47 15.98
C SER A 375 34.57 1.90 14.56
N TYR A 376 33.92 2.60 13.63
CA TYR A 376 33.96 2.32 12.19
C TYR A 376 34.17 3.64 11.45
N SER A 377 35.10 3.68 10.48
CA SER A 377 35.58 4.92 9.86
C SER A 377 35.81 4.78 8.35
N THR A 378 34.89 4.14 7.66
CA THR A 378 34.91 4.04 6.19
C THR A 378 33.69 4.75 5.62
N ASP A 379 33.92 5.63 4.66
CA ASP A 379 32.85 6.37 4.01
C ASP A 379 31.83 5.42 3.35
N VAL A 380 30.55 5.73 3.52
CA VAL A 380 29.45 5.03 2.85
C VAL A 380 28.61 6.03 2.08
N THR A 381 28.56 5.85 0.75
CA THR A 381 27.71 6.67 -0.13
C THR A 381 26.25 6.49 0.23
N LEU A 382 25.55 7.60 0.53
CA LEU A 382 24.14 7.57 0.91
C LEU A 382 23.23 7.72 -0.33
N GLN A 383 22.01 8.20 -0.14
CA GLN A 383 21.00 8.36 -1.19
C GLN A 383 21.34 9.55 -2.11
N ASN A 384 21.08 9.38 -3.42
CA ASN A 384 21.06 10.55 -4.31
C ASN A 384 19.92 11.46 -3.86
N THR A 385 20.21 12.76 -3.78
CA THR A 385 19.21 13.79 -3.56
C THR A 385 18.86 14.49 -4.86
N TYR A 386 17.69 15.12 -4.92
CA TYR A 386 17.32 16.08 -5.95
C TYR A 386 16.46 17.16 -5.30
N ILE A 387 16.83 18.43 -5.43
CA ILE A 387 16.11 19.56 -4.84
C ILE A 387 15.40 20.30 -5.97
N ALA A 388 14.07 20.26 -5.97
CA ALA A 388 13.26 20.95 -6.97
C ALA A 388 13.18 22.45 -6.68
N THR A 389 13.18 23.27 -7.73
CA THR A 389 13.02 24.75 -7.62
C THR A 389 11.61 25.14 -7.15
N ALA A 390 10.60 24.36 -7.54
CA ALA A 390 9.21 24.53 -7.14
C ALA A 390 8.47 23.20 -7.31
N GLY A 391 7.39 22.99 -6.56
CA GLY A 391 6.40 21.96 -6.87
C GLY A 391 5.65 22.26 -8.15
N SER A 392 5.15 21.21 -8.79
CA SER A 392 4.35 21.28 -10.02
C SER A 392 2.89 20.87 -9.78
N LEU A 393 1.99 21.47 -10.57
CA LEU A 393 0.57 21.21 -10.56
C LEU A 393 0.13 20.72 -11.94
N THR A 394 -0.43 19.52 -12.01
CA THR A 394 -1.04 19.00 -13.23
C THR A 394 -2.54 19.26 -13.26
N VAL A 395 -3.03 19.80 -14.38
CA VAL A 395 -4.47 20.07 -14.59
C VAL A 395 -4.99 19.20 -15.72
N ALA A 396 -6.12 18.55 -15.51
CA ALA A 396 -6.82 17.72 -16.49
C ALA A 396 -8.34 17.84 -16.35
N ILE A 397 -9.09 17.39 -17.36
CA ILE A 397 -10.54 17.21 -17.23
C ILE A 397 -10.81 15.94 -16.41
N ASP A 398 -11.72 16.01 -15.45
CA ASP A 398 -12.12 14.84 -14.67
C ASP A 398 -13.05 13.95 -15.52
N SER A 399 -12.90 12.62 -15.38
CA SER A 399 -13.71 11.64 -16.12
C SER A 399 -15.20 11.70 -15.78
N ASP A 400 -15.57 12.24 -14.62
CA ASP A 400 -16.95 12.45 -14.19
C ASP A 400 -17.47 13.86 -14.56
N THR A 401 -16.80 14.53 -15.51
CA THR A 401 -17.33 15.74 -16.15
C THR A 401 -18.63 15.42 -16.88
N PRO A 402 -19.71 16.23 -16.72
CA PRO A 402 -20.98 15.97 -17.38
C PRO A 402 -20.85 15.86 -18.90
N LEU A 403 -21.52 14.87 -19.50
CA LEU A 403 -21.47 14.62 -20.94
C LEU A 403 -22.11 15.77 -21.75
N PRO A 404 -21.68 15.97 -23.02
CA PRO A 404 -22.32 16.94 -23.91
C PRO A 404 -23.82 16.66 -24.04
N THR A 405 -24.67 17.65 -23.75
CA THR A 405 -26.14 17.58 -23.87
C THR A 405 -26.73 18.95 -24.19
N ASN A 406 -27.99 19.00 -24.63
CA ASN A 406 -28.71 20.26 -24.70
C ASN A 406 -29.18 20.67 -23.30
N LEU A 407 -29.00 21.95 -22.98
CA LEU A 407 -29.42 22.52 -21.72
C LEU A 407 -30.55 23.52 -21.92
N LEU A 408 -31.43 23.59 -20.92
CA LEU A 408 -32.59 24.47 -20.94
C LEU A 408 -32.21 25.86 -20.39
N MET A 409 -32.44 26.90 -21.18
CA MET A 409 -32.21 28.28 -20.75
C MET A 409 -33.06 28.64 -19.52
N GLY A 410 -32.47 29.39 -18.58
CA GLY A 410 -33.10 29.72 -17.30
C GLY A 410 -32.95 28.66 -16.21
N ALA A 411 -32.35 27.49 -16.50
CA ALA A 411 -32.14 26.46 -15.47
C ALA A 411 -31.03 26.87 -14.49
N PRO A 412 -31.29 26.88 -13.17
CA PRO A 412 -30.29 27.21 -12.16
C PRO A 412 -29.39 26.01 -11.82
N ASP A 413 -28.25 26.27 -11.17
CA ASP A 413 -27.34 25.30 -10.56
C ASP A 413 -26.88 24.16 -11.47
N GLN A 414 -26.65 24.44 -12.76
CA GLN A 414 -26.19 23.44 -13.70
C GLN A 414 -24.71 23.12 -13.45
N THR A 415 -24.38 21.83 -13.35
CA THR A 415 -22.99 21.38 -13.29
C THR A 415 -22.47 21.27 -14.71
N LEU A 416 -21.37 21.96 -15.02
CA LEU A 416 -20.91 22.16 -16.40
C LEU A 416 -19.52 21.57 -16.66
N ALA A 417 -18.64 21.57 -15.67
CA ALA A 417 -17.29 21.03 -15.82
C ALA A 417 -16.74 20.51 -14.49
N LYS A 418 -15.84 19.52 -14.54
CA LYS A 418 -15.03 19.11 -13.39
C LYS A 418 -13.56 19.07 -13.80
N PHE A 419 -12.72 19.85 -13.12
CA PHE A 419 -11.28 19.90 -13.39
C PHE A 419 -10.52 19.20 -12.27
N LYS A 420 -9.68 18.23 -12.65
CA LYS A 420 -8.80 17.51 -11.73
C LYS A 420 -7.45 18.22 -11.65
N LEU A 421 -7.06 18.56 -10.43
CA LEU A 421 -5.80 19.21 -10.08
C LEU A 421 -4.93 18.22 -9.30
N THR A 422 -3.71 17.98 -9.73
CA THR A 422 -2.80 17.00 -9.09
C THR A 422 -1.48 17.66 -8.76
N ALA A 423 -1.13 17.73 -7.47
CA ALA A 423 0.18 18.19 -7.05
C ALA A 423 1.20 17.05 -7.18
N ASP A 424 2.43 17.38 -7.55
CA ASP A 424 3.53 16.44 -7.54
C ASP A 424 3.95 16.04 -6.10
N PRO A 425 4.88 15.07 -5.94
CA PRO A 425 5.34 14.65 -4.62
C PRO A 425 6.19 15.69 -3.87
N SER A 426 6.52 16.83 -4.49
CA SER A 426 7.53 17.76 -3.99
C SER A 426 7.04 18.58 -2.80
N GLU A 427 5.83 19.13 -2.91
CA GLU A 427 5.23 19.97 -1.88
C GLU A 427 3.71 20.15 -2.08
N ASN A 428 3.03 20.68 -1.04
CA ASN A 428 1.64 21.13 -1.19
C ASN A 428 1.59 22.35 -2.11
N ILE A 429 0.53 22.45 -2.91
CA ILE A 429 0.30 23.57 -3.82
C ILE A 429 -0.89 24.39 -3.34
N ASN A 430 -0.66 25.68 -3.09
CA ASN A 430 -1.70 26.64 -2.70
C ASN A 430 -2.18 27.39 -3.94
N ILE A 431 -3.48 27.34 -4.21
CA ILE A 431 -4.12 28.04 -5.32
C ILE A 431 -4.86 29.26 -4.78
N THR A 432 -4.58 30.42 -5.37
CA THR A 432 -5.13 31.71 -4.95
C THR A 432 -5.98 32.40 -6.00
N GLU A 433 -5.79 32.01 -7.26
CA GLU A 433 -6.55 32.52 -8.40
C GLU A 433 -6.84 31.39 -9.40
N LEU A 434 -8.02 31.42 -9.99
CA LEU A 434 -8.39 30.58 -11.12
C LEU A 434 -9.20 31.42 -12.11
N VAL A 435 -8.79 31.43 -13.37
CA VAL A 435 -9.49 32.08 -14.47
C VAL A 435 -10.13 31.01 -15.34
N LEU A 436 -11.44 30.90 -15.21
CA LEU A 436 -12.25 30.03 -16.05
C LEU A 436 -12.58 30.76 -17.34
N SER A 437 -12.28 30.16 -18.48
CA SER A 437 -12.60 30.70 -19.80
C SER A 437 -13.84 30.02 -20.38
N ASN A 438 -14.63 30.76 -21.15
CA ASN A 438 -15.77 30.24 -21.91
C ASN A 438 -15.55 30.49 -23.40
N ALA A 439 -15.48 29.42 -24.20
CA ALA A 439 -15.45 29.49 -25.65
C ALA A 439 -16.83 29.88 -26.18
N VAL A 440 -16.93 31.09 -26.69
CA VAL A 440 -18.13 31.71 -27.22
C VAL A 440 -18.16 31.51 -28.73
N MET A 441 -18.88 30.48 -29.20
CA MET A 441 -18.96 30.18 -30.63
C MET A 441 -19.98 31.05 -31.39
N SER A 442 -20.83 31.83 -30.69
CA SER A 442 -21.74 32.81 -31.29
C SER A 442 -22.32 33.79 -30.24
N GLY A 443 -21.72 34.98 -30.05
CA GLY A 443 -22.34 36.13 -29.34
C GLY A 443 -22.84 35.88 -27.91
N ALA A 444 -22.27 34.91 -27.21
CA ALA A 444 -22.82 34.23 -26.02
C ALA A 444 -21.99 34.49 -24.73
N THR A 445 -21.37 35.66 -24.55
CA THR A 445 -20.69 35.98 -23.28
C THR A 445 -21.65 36.07 -22.09
N GLY A 446 -22.94 36.28 -22.36
CA GLY A 446 -24.00 36.33 -21.36
C GLY A 446 -24.72 35.01 -21.10
N THR A 447 -24.33 33.86 -21.67
CA THR A 447 -25.11 32.60 -21.55
C THR A 447 -25.12 31.97 -20.16
N LEU A 448 -24.16 32.36 -19.33
CA LEU A 448 -23.95 31.82 -17.99
C LEU A 448 -23.94 32.98 -16.99
N SER A 449 -24.59 32.76 -15.85
CA SER A 449 -24.63 33.69 -14.73
C SER A 449 -24.36 32.96 -13.42
N ASN A 450 -24.00 33.70 -12.37
CA ASN A 450 -23.78 33.14 -11.02
C ASN A 450 -22.86 31.89 -11.03
N ILE A 451 -21.71 32.05 -11.70
CA ILE A 451 -20.71 31.02 -11.92
C ILE A 451 -19.98 30.78 -10.60
N ARG A 452 -19.92 29.52 -10.18
CA ARG A 452 -19.46 29.10 -8.85
C ARG A 452 -18.51 27.91 -8.98
N LEU A 453 -17.48 27.88 -8.15
CA LEU A 453 -16.58 26.74 -8.00
C LEU A 453 -16.94 25.99 -6.73
N TYR A 454 -16.89 24.67 -6.77
CA TYR A 454 -17.12 23.80 -5.61
C TYR A 454 -15.98 22.80 -5.47
N ASP A 455 -15.61 22.48 -4.24
CA ASP A 455 -14.65 21.42 -3.94
C ASP A 455 -15.26 20.02 -4.08
N GLU A 456 -14.44 19.00 -3.85
CA GLU A 456 -14.85 17.59 -3.90
C GLU A 456 -15.93 17.21 -2.86
N ASN A 457 -16.13 18.04 -1.83
CA ASN A 457 -17.13 17.84 -0.77
C ASN A 457 -18.41 18.66 -1.01
N GLY A 458 -18.50 19.41 -2.12
CA GLY A 458 -19.64 20.27 -2.43
C GLY A 458 -19.65 21.59 -1.67
N VAL A 459 -18.52 22.03 -1.12
CA VAL A 459 -18.36 23.35 -0.49
C VAL A 459 -17.92 24.36 -1.56
N GLN A 460 -18.55 25.53 -1.60
CA GLN A 460 -18.19 26.57 -2.56
C GLN A 460 -16.78 27.13 -2.28
N ILE A 461 -15.97 27.27 -3.32
CA ILE A 461 -14.63 27.86 -3.30
C ILE A 461 -14.69 29.24 -3.97
N GLY A 462 -14.23 30.27 -3.26
CA GLY A 462 -14.24 31.64 -3.79
C GLY A 462 -15.64 32.26 -3.91
N GLN A 463 -15.67 33.51 -4.39
CA GLN A 463 -16.92 34.24 -4.60
C GLN A 463 -17.58 33.84 -5.92
N ALA A 464 -18.91 33.89 -5.96
CA ALA A 464 -19.64 33.67 -7.20
C ALA A 464 -19.38 34.82 -8.19
N ILE A 465 -19.19 34.50 -9.46
CA ILE A 465 -18.97 35.48 -10.53
C ILE A 465 -20.26 35.62 -11.34
N ASN A 466 -20.80 36.84 -11.39
CA ASN A 466 -22.13 37.07 -11.97
C ASN A 466 -22.20 36.83 -13.49
N ALA A 467 -21.13 37.08 -14.23
CA ALA A 467 -21.05 36.88 -15.67
C ALA A 467 -19.57 36.84 -16.12
N PHE A 468 -19.31 36.28 -17.31
CA PHE A 468 -17.99 36.33 -17.92
C PHE A 468 -17.65 37.74 -18.39
N ASN A 469 -16.41 38.17 -18.19
CA ASN A 469 -15.93 39.49 -18.60
C ASN A 469 -15.50 39.47 -20.08
N SER A 470 -16.21 40.22 -20.92
CA SER A 470 -15.89 40.38 -22.34
C SER A 470 -14.69 41.31 -22.59
N ALA A 471 -14.14 42.00 -21.60
CA ALA A 471 -12.90 42.76 -21.75
C ALA A 471 -11.65 41.85 -21.85
N GLN A 472 -11.77 40.56 -21.51
CA GLN A 472 -10.71 39.54 -21.67
C GLN A 472 -10.70 38.90 -23.07
N THR A 473 -11.32 39.51 -24.09
CA THR A 473 -11.53 38.95 -25.44
C THR A 473 -10.29 38.85 -26.33
N SER A 474 -9.10 39.18 -25.85
CA SER A 474 -7.93 39.34 -26.71
C SER A 474 -6.81 38.43 -26.25
N ASN A 475 -6.50 37.35 -26.96
CA ASN A 475 -5.17 36.76 -26.89
C ASN A 475 -4.75 36.21 -28.26
N THR A 476 -3.46 35.92 -28.46
CA THR A 476 -2.92 35.49 -29.76
C THR A 476 -3.45 34.13 -30.24
N LEU A 477 -4.01 33.32 -29.34
CA LEU A 477 -4.74 32.04 -29.55
C LEU A 477 -6.27 32.17 -29.36
N SER A 478 -6.75 33.33 -28.89
CA SER A 478 -8.11 33.74 -28.59
C SER A 478 -8.42 34.82 -29.61
N THR A 479 -8.60 34.37 -30.83
CA THR A 479 -9.22 35.16 -31.88
C THR A 479 -10.66 35.43 -31.44
N THR A 480 -10.91 36.46 -30.62
CA THR A 480 -12.26 36.92 -30.23
C THR A 480 -13.20 35.85 -29.64
N THR A 481 -12.69 34.70 -29.16
CA THR A 481 -13.50 33.50 -28.90
C THR A 481 -13.71 33.23 -27.42
N TYR A 482 -12.86 33.73 -26.50
CA TYR A 482 -13.01 33.45 -25.07
C TYR A 482 -13.38 34.68 -24.25
N ALA A 483 -14.26 34.48 -23.27
CA ALA A 483 -14.48 35.41 -22.16
C ALA A 483 -14.13 34.71 -20.84
N GLY A 484 -13.53 35.44 -19.89
CA GLY A 484 -13.03 34.86 -18.65
C GLY A 484 -13.78 35.29 -17.40
N ALA A 485 -13.83 34.39 -16.43
CA ALA A 485 -14.35 34.59 -15.08
C ALA A 485 -13.20 34.38 -14.09
N ASN A 486 -12.74 35.45 -13.45
CA ASN A 486 -11.63 35.43 -12.50
C ASN A 486 -12.16 35.18 -11.08
N PHE A 487 -11.81 34.03 -10.53
CA PHE A 487 -11.96 33.72 -9.12
C PHE A 487 -10.66 34.05 -8.41
N SER A 488 -10.67 34.99 -7.47
CA SER A 488 -9.49 35.39 -6.68
C SER A 488 -9.82 35.48 -5.19
N GLY A 489 -8.79 35.57 -4.36
CA GLY A 489 -8.93 35.80 -2.92
C GLY A 489 -9.42 34.58 -2.12
N PHE A 490 -9.28 33.37 -2.68
CA PHE A 490 -9.49 32.12 -1.95
C PHE A 490 -8.15 31.41 -1.69
N ASN A 491 -8.14 30.40 -0.82
CA ASN A 491 -6.98 29.55 -0.61
C ASN A 491 -7.39 28.09 -0.73
N TYR A 492 -7.04 27.46 -1.85
CA TYR A 492 -7.35 26.07 -2.11
C TYR A 492 -6.06 25.25 -2.16
N VAL A 493 -5.88 24.36 -1.20
CA VAL A 493 -4.65 23.56 -1.04
C VAL A 493 -4.84 22.19 -1.69
N VAL A 494 -3.96 21.86 -2.63
CA VAL A 494 -3.78 20.51 -3.18
C VAL A 494 -2.57 19.88 -2.47
N PRO A 495 -2.77 18.88 -1.59
CA PRO A 495 -1.65 18.26 -0.88
C PRO A 495 -0.68 17.56 -1.82
N ALA A 496 0.60 17.49 -1.45
CA ALA A 496 1.65 16.81 -2.21
C ALA A 496 1.23 15.37 -2.55
N ASN A 497 1.51 14.95 -3.78
CA ASN A 497 1.17 13.63 -4.32
C ASN A 497 -0.33 13.26 -4.24
N GLN A 498 -1.22 14.26 -4.19
CA GLN A 498 -2.67 14.06 -4.18
C GLN A 498 -3.34 14.83 -5.31
N SER A 499 -4.53 14.37 -5.67
CA SER A 499 -5.42 15.06 -6.58
C SER A 499 -6.63 15.60 -5.85
N LYS A 500 -7.13 16.75 -6.30
CA LYS A 500 -8.45 17.27 -5.94
C LYS A 500 -9.24 17.65 -7.19
N VAL A 501 -10.55 17.78 -7.04
CA VAL A 501 -11.45 18.10 -8.16
C VAL A 501 -12.21 19.38 -7.86
N ILE A 502 -12.15 20.33 -8.79
CA ILE A 502 -12.98 21.53 -8.76
C ILE A 502 -14.17 21.30 -9.69
N THR A 503 -15.38 21.44 -9.16
CA THR A 503 -16.63 21.39 -9.91
C THR A 503 -17.09 22.80 -10.26
N VAL A 504 -17.35 23.07 -11.53
CA VAL A 504 -17.94 24.33 -12.00
C VAL A 504 -19.44 24.19 -12.11
N LYS A 505 -20.16 25.08 -11.42
CA LYS A 505 -21.60 25.25 -11.55
C LYS A 505 -21.94 26.66 -12.03
N ALA A 506 -23.02 26.81 -12.78
CA ALA A 506 -23.55 28.12 -13.16
C ALA A 506 -25.06 28.05 -13.39
N ASP A 507 -25.70 29.21 -13.35
CA ASP A 507 -27.08 29.39 -13.75
C ASP A 507 -27.13 29.75 -15.24
N LEU A 508 -28.02 29.11 -16.00
CA LEU A 508 -28.18 29.40 -17.41
C LEU A 508 -29.08 30.61 -17.56
N THR A 509 -28.65 31.62 -18.29
CA THR A 509 -29.45 32.84 -18.49
C THR A 509 -30.72 32.56 -19.27
N THR A 510 -31.78 33.34 -19.01
CA THR A 510 -33.04 33.20 -19.73
C THR A 510 -32.90 33.67 -21.18
N TYR A 511 -33.81 33.22 -22.05
CA TYR A 511 -33.85 33.66 -23.45
C TYR A 511 -34.07 35.17 -23.59
N GLN A 512 -34.87 35.78 -22.69
CA GLN A 512 -35.16 37.21 -22.72
C GLN A 512 -33.94 38.04 -22.32
N ASP A 513 -33.24 37.62 -21.26
CA ASP A 513 -32.08 38.34 -20.71
C ASP A 513 -30.85 38.27 -21.63
N LEU A 514 -30.77 37.24 -22.49
CA LEU A 514 -29.71 37.14 -23.48
C LEU A 514 -29.84 38.13 -24.64
N GLY A 515 -31.03 38.69 -24.89
CA GLY A 515 -31.27 39.58 -26.02
C GLY A 515 -31.01 38.93 -27.40
N VAL A 516 -30.93 37.59 -27.46
CA VAL A 516 -30.63 36.85 -28.69
C VAL A 516 -31.89 36.61 -29.52
N THR A 517 -31.75 36.70 -30.84
CA THR A 517 -32.85 36.46 -31.79
C THR A 517 -32.98 35.00 -32.22
N ALA A 518 -32.10 34.10 -31.74
CA ALA A 518 -32.08 32.67 -32.10
C ALA A 518 -31.68 31.77 -30.92
N THR A 519 -32.20 30.54 -30.94
CA THR A 519 -31.90 29.43 -30.02
C THR A 519 -30.66 28.65 -30.48
N GLY A 520 -30.23 27.61 -29.74
CA GLY A 520 -29.15 26.72 -30.16
C GLY A 520 -27.74 27.29 -29.97
N LYS A 521 -27.54 28.10 -28.93
CA LYS A 521 -26.23 28.73 -28.65
C LYS A 521 -25.30 27.74 -27.94
N ALA A 522 -24.18 27.42 -28.56
CA ALA A 522 -23.18 26.53 -28.00
C ALA A 522 -22.13 27.29 -27.16
N PHE A 523 -21.68 26.68 -26.08
CA PHE A 523 -20.61 27.18 -25.24
C PHE A 523 -19.73 26.02 -24.72
N GLN A 524 -18.47 26.30 -24.42
CA GLN A 524 -17.54 25.32 -23.88
C GLN A 524 -16.64 25.96 -22.83
N LEU A 525 -16.60 25.40 -21.63
CA LEU A 525 -15.69 25.88 -20.58
C LEU A 525 -14.28 25.34 -20.78
N ALA A 526 -13.28 26.16 -20.47
CA ALA A 526 -11.88 25.79 -20.59
C ALA A 526 -10.99 26.53 -19.59
N LEU A 527 -9.83 25.96 -19.30
CA LEU A 527 -8.71 26.66 -18.67
C LEU A 527 -7.67 26.93 -19.77
N VAL A 528 -7.40 28.20 -20.02
CA VAL A 528 -6.64 28.67 -21.19
C VAL A 528 -5.48 29.55 -20.71
N PRO A 529 -4.23 29.26 -21.10
CA PRO A 529 -3.11 30.17 -20.86
C PRO A 529 -3.23 31.43 -21.73
N ASP A 530 -2.54 32.48 -21.32
CA ASP A 530 -2.57 33.81 -21.93
C ASP A 530 -4.01 34.38 -21.97
N TYR A 531 -4.79 34.23 -20.90
CA TYR A 531 -6.25 34.43 -20.94
C TYR A 531 -6.70 35.88 -21.21
N ASP A 532 -5.86 36.90 -21.02
CA ASP A 532 -6.23 38.31 -21.20
C ASP A 532 -5.58 38.99 -22.41
N GLY A 533 -4.49 38.38 -22.94
CA GLY A 533 -3.61 38.78 -24.06
C GLY A 533 -3.43 40.26 -24.34
N THR A 534 -3.60 41.08 -23.31
CA THR A 534 -3.34 42.52 -23.25
C THR A 534 -2.20 42.80 -22.29
N THR A 535 -2.01 41.92 -21.30
CA THR A 535 -0.87 41.89 -20.41
C THR A 535 0.34 41.26 -21.11
N SER A 536 1.53 41.85 -20.97
CA SER A 536 2.76 41.32 -21.55
C SER A 536 3.23 40.05 -20.79
N GLY A 537 3.55 38.98 -21.53
CA GLY A 537 3.96 37.68 -20.98
C GLY A 537 2.85 36.62 -21.05
N VAL A 538 3.16 35.35 -20.77
CA VAL A 538 2.15 34.28 -20.73
C VAL A 538 1.50 34.26 -19.35
N GLN A 539 0.20 34.58 -19.23
CA GLN A 539 -0.54 34.37 -17.98
C GLN A 539 -0.99 32.91 -17.86
N LEU A 540 -0.92 32.33 -16.67
CA LEU A 540 -1.47 31.00 -16.41
C LEU A 540 -2.92 31.13 -15.95
N PRO A 541 -3.83 30.19 -16.31
CA PRO A 541 -5.24 30.24 -15.87
C PRO A 541 -5.41 29.90 -14.39
N ILE A 542 -4.34 29.53 -13.69
CA ILE A 542 -4.33 29.26 -12.25
C ILE A 542 -3.09 29.94 -11.67
N THR A 543 -3.26 30.73 -10.61
CA THR A 543 -2.15 31.21 -9.79
C THR A 543 -1.93 30.23 -8.66
N ALA A 544 -0.87 29.42 -8.77
CA ALA A 544 -0.49 28.40 -7.82
C ALA A 544 0.91 28.68 -7.26
N THR A 545 1.08 28.53 -5.95
CA THR A 545 2.37 28.71 -5.26
C THR A 545 2.67 27.50 -4.40
N GLY A 546 3.93 27.04 -4.41
CA GLY A 546 4.40 26.01 -3.52
C GLY A 546 4.35 26.47 -2.06
N ALA A 547 3.78 25.64 -1.18
CA ALA A 547 3.60 25.99 0.22
C ALA A 547 4.92 26.12 1.00
N GLN A 548 5.97 25.41 0.58
CA GLN A 548 7.29 25.46 1.21
C GLN A 548 8.25 26.36 0.41
N SER A 549 8.31 26.16 -0.90
CA SER A 549 9.21 26.93 -1.76
C SER A 549 8.87 28.42 -1.81
N GLY A 550 7.59 28.76 -1.68
CA GLY A 550 7.07 30.11 -1.95
C GLY A 550 7.18 30.50 -3.43
N ALA A 551 7.64 29.58 -4.28
CA ALA A 551 7.79 29.81 -5.70
C ALA A 551 6.47 29.57 -6.42
N THR A 552 6.23 30.31 -7.50
CA THR A 552 5.12 30.04 -8.41
C THR A 552 5.28 28.62 -8.97
N SER A 553 4.26 27.79 -8.76
CA SER A 553 4.28 26.39 -9.16
C SER A 553 4.30 26.26 -10.68
N VAL A 554 5.03 25.27 -11.19
CA VAL A 554 5.01 24.95 -12.62
C VAL A 554 3.69 24.24 -12.92
N ILE A 555 2.83 24.86 -13.73
CA ILE A 555 1.59 24.22 -14.16
C ILE A 555 1.88 23.36 -15.38
N ALA A 556 1.92 22.04 -15.19
CA ALA A 556 2.01 21.07 -16.27
C ALA A 556 0.61 20.78 -16.79
N VAL A 557 0.29 21.15 -18.03
CA VAL A 557 -1.01 20.81 -18.62
C VAL A 557 -0.96 19.37 -19.09
N GLY A 558 -1.64 18.47 -18.38
CA GLY A 558 -1.60 17.02 -18.62
C GLY A 558 -2.51 16.59 -19.77
N ASN A 559 -1.97 15.76 -20.67
CA ASN A 559 -2.65 15.04 -21.75
C ASN A 559 -3.45 15.88 -22.76
N PHE A 560 -2.76 16.31 -23.82
CA PHE A 560 -3.37 16.77 -25.06
C PHE A 560 -3.61 15.58 -26.00
N THR A 561 -4.80 15.00 -25.99
CA THR A 561 -5.28 14.32 -27.21
C THR A 561 -5.99 15.37 -28.03
N ALA A 562 -5.29 15.92 -29.03
CA ALA A 562 -5.95 16.63 -30.10
C ALA A 562 -6.87 15.63 -30.82
N THR A 563 -8.15 15.58 -30.47
CA THR A 563 -9.14 15.24 -31.49
C THR A 563 -9.22 16.47 -32.38
N SER A 564 -8.43 16.45 -33.44
CA SER A 564 -8.56 17.39 -34.55
C SER A 564 -10.00 17.36 -35.05
N ASP A 565 -10.73 18.45 -34.92
CA ASP A 565 -11.66 18.81 -35.97
C ASP A 565 -10.96 19.85 -36.86
N THR A 566 -10.61 19.35 -38.06
CA THR A 566 -10.23 20.07 -39.27
C THR A 566 -8.86 20.76 -39.37
N ALA A 567 -8.17 20.40 -40.46
CA ALA A 567 -6.91 20.91 -41.02
C ALA A 567 -5.61 20.48 -40.32
N GLY A 568 -5.07 19.35 -40.80
CA GLY A 568 -3.83 18.76 -40.35
C GLY A 568 -2.59 19.65 -40.54
N THR A 569 -1.82 19.77 -39.48
CA THR A 569 -0.36 19.75 -39.46
C THR A 569 0.07 19.47 -38.03
N THR A 570 0.61 18.28 -37.77
CA THR A 570 1.16 17.86 -36.48
C THR A 570 2.68 17.83 -36.55
N THR A 571 3.34 18.37 -35.53
CA THR A 571 4.51 17.81 -34.80
C THR A 571 5.00 18.82 -33.73
N PRO A 572 5.68 18.36 -32.66
CA PRO A 572 5.36 18.71 -31.26
C PRO A 572 6.46 19.52 -30.55
N LEU A 573 6.17 20.13 -29.39
CA LEU A 573 7.22 20.59 -28.47
C LEU A 573 6.90 20.33 -26.99
N THR A 574 7.77 19.56 -26.36
CA THR A 574 8.07 19.54 -24.92
C THR A 574 8.91 20.76 -24.58
N LEU A 575 8.76 21.33 -23.37
CA LEU A 575 9.82 22.11 -22.73
C LEU A 575 9.79 21.89 -21.21
N GLU A 576 10.91 21.37 -20.72
CA GLU A 576 11.30 21.36 -19.33
C GLU A 576 11.63 22.79 -18.87
N ALA A 577 11.20 23.13 -17.66
CA ALA A 577 11.54 24.41 -17.04
C ALA A 577 13.00 24.39 -16.58
N ASN A 578 13.86 25.16 -17.24
CA ASN A 578 15.12 25.61 -16.63
C ASN A 578 15.14 27.14 -16.64
N GLY A 579 15.40 27.71 -15.46
CA GLY A 579 15.23 29.13 -15.18
C GLY A 579 16.03 30.01 -16.14
N THR A 580 15.34 30.91 -16.83
CA THR A 580 15.70 32.30 -17.08
C THR A 580 14.59 32.92 -17.90
N THR A 581 14.26 34.16 -17.57
CA THR A 581 13.32 35.03 -18.27
C THR A 581 13.70 35.15 -19.74
N THR A 582 13.17 34.31 -20.63
CA THR A 582 13.09 34.60 -22.07
C THR A 582 11.96 33.76 -22.70
N GLN A 583 10.91 34.46 -23.14
CA GLN A 583 9.86 34.08 -24.09
C GLN A 583 9.81 32.59 -24.51
N VAL A 584 8.83 31.85 -24.01
CA VAL A 584 8.48 30.51 -24.51
C VAL A 584 7.43 30.64 -25.60
N ALA A 585 7.74 30.02 -26.73
CA ALA A 585 6.93 29.82 -27.91
C ALA A 585 5.49 29.34 -27.59
N ALA A 586 4.55 29.71 -28.47
CA ALA A 586 3.11 29.46 -28.39
C ALA A 586 2.75 28.10 -27.75
N VAL A 587 2.11 28.16 -26.57
CA VAL A 587 1.60 26.99 -25.84
C VAL A 587 0.24 26.59 -26.41
N THR A 588 0.19 25.51 -27.18
CA THR A 588 -1.06 24.79 -27.50
C THR A 588 -1.44 23.92 -26.30
N GLY A 589 -1.93 24.54 -25.20
CA GLY A 589 -2.10 23.87 -23.89
C GLY A 589 -3.37 24.28 -23.15
N GLN A 590 -4.53 23.97 -23.72
CA GLN A 590 -5.85 24.26 -23.13
C GLN A 590 -6.47 22.99 -22.53
N VAL A 591 -7.11 23.10 -21.37
CA VAL A 591 -7.93 22.02 -20.78
C VAL A 591 -9.39 22.36 -21.03
N ARG A 592 -10.05 21.61 -21.92
CA ARG A 592 -11.43 21.87 -22.34
C ARG A 592 -12.40 20.88 -21.72
N ALA A 593 -13.53 21.41 -21.25
CA ALA A 593 -14.69 20.60 -20.87
C ALA A 593 -15.52 20.23 -22.11
N ASN A 594 -16.61 19.50 -21.86
CA ASN A 594 -17.59 19.16 -22.89
C ASN A 594 -18.35 20.42 -23.37
N GLU A 595 -18.73 20.41 -24.64
CA GLU A 595 -19.58 21.46 -25.23
C GLU A 595 -21.05 21.24 -24.86
N PHE A 596 -21.76 22.33 -24.55
CA PHE A 596 -23.21 22.33 -24.31
C PHE A 596 -23.90 23.28 -25.26
N VAL A 597 -25.14 22.94 -25.64
CA VAL A 597 -25.98 23.78 -26.49
C VAL A 597 -27.22 24.21 -25.73
N LEU A 598 -27.49 25.51 -25.72
CA LEU A 598 -28.61 26.12 -25.01
C LEU A 598 -29.82 26.28 -25.92
N TYR A 599 -30.96 25.78 -25.45
CA TYR A 599 -32.25 25.96 -26.08
C TYR A 599 -33.26 26.55 -25.10
N ARG A 600 -34.16 27.39 -25.61
CA ARG A 600 -35.24 27.97 -24.78
C ARG A 600 -36.32 26.95 -24.39
N VAL A 601 -36.40 25.84 -25.13
CA VAL A 601 -37.31 24.71 -24.93
C VAL A 601 -36.48 23.43 -24.97
N LYS A 602 -36.85 22.45 -24.14
CA LYS A 602 -36.25 21.11 -24.15
C LYS A 602 -37.36 20.06 -24.14
N LEU A 603 -37.31 19.12 -25.07
CA LEU A 603 -38.23 17.98 -25.10
C LEU A 603 -37.62 16.78 -24.35
N ALA A 604 -38.45 16.04 -23.65
CA ALA A 604 -38.16 14.72 -23.08
C ALA A 604 -39.04 13.67 -23.76
N ILE A 605 -38.42 12.69 -24.40
CA ILE A 605 -39.11 11.64 -25.16
C ILE A 605 -38.90 10.30 -24.45
N ALA A 606 -39.98 9.56 -24.19
CA ALA A 606 -39.92 8.25 -23.54
C ALA A 606 -41.06 7.35 -24.01
N TRP A 607 -40.87 6.03 -23.93
CA TRP A 607 -41.99 5.10 -24.04
C TRP A 607 -42.97 5.31 -22.89
N ALA A 608 -44.27 5.22 -23.16
CA ALA A 608 -45.25 5.15 -22.09
C ALA A 608 -45.02 3.86 -21.27
N SER A 609 -45.39 3.89 -19.99
CA SER A 609 -45.25 2.71 -19.11
C SER A 609 -46.01 1.49 -19.62
N ASP A 610 -47.11 1.72 -20.34
CA ASP A 610 -47.94 0.73 -21.00
C ASP A 610 -47.69 0.65 -22.52
N ALA A 611 -46.49 1.05 -22.98
CA ALA A 611 -46.09 0.85 -24.36
C ALA A 611 -46.13 -0.64 -24.73
N PRO A 612 -46.83 -1.03 -25.81
CA PRO A 612 -47.07 -2.43 -26.13
C PRO A 612 -45.75 -3.15 -26.47
N SER A 613 -45.52 -4.30 -25.83
CA SER A 613 -44.39 -5.20 -26.10
C SER A 613 -44.69 -6.62 -25.59
N GLY A 614 -44.12 -7.63 -26.22
CA GLY A 614 -44.32 -9.04 -25.89
C GLY A 614 -45.43 -9.68 -26.71
N ALA A 615 -46.07 -10.72 -26.15
CA ALA A 615 -47.10 -11.48 -26.83
C ALA A 615 -48.32 -10.62 -27.18
N SER A 616 -48.76 -10.68 -28.43
CA SER A 616 -49.92 -9.93 -28.94
C SER A 616 -50.72 -10.80 -29.90
N SER A 617 -52.03 -10.53 -30.02
CA SER A 617 -52.87 -11.14 -31.05
C SER A 617 -52.99 -10.23 -32.28
N PRO A 618 -53.13 -10.78 -33.50
CA PRO A 618 -53.35 -10.00 -34.73
C PRO A 618 -54.58 -9.06 -34.62
N ASN A 619 -54.46 -7.83 -35.11
CA ASN A 619 -55.55 -6.85 -35.09
C ASN A 619 -55.45 -5.87 -36.27
N ALA A 620 -56.59 -5.48 -36.86
CA ALA A 620 -56.67 -4.52 -37.98
C ALA A 620 -56.22 -3.10 -37.60
N ALA A 621 -56.25 -2.76 -36.31
CA ALA A 621 -55.77 -1.50 -35.77
C ALA A 621 -54.93 -1.73 -34.49
N GLN A 622 -53.92 -2.61 -34.58
CA GLN A 622 -53.04 -2.92 -33.45
C GLN A 622 -52.26 -1.66 -33.03
N THR A 623 -52.28 -1.31 -31.74
CA THR A 623 -51.33 -0.31 -31.22
C THR A 623 -49.95 -0.96 -31.14
N ILE A 624 -49.00 -0.42 -31.90
CA ILE A 624 -47.65 -0.97 -32.01
C ILE A 624 -46.61 -0.12 -31.27
N ALA A 625 -46.94 1.14 -30.98
CA ALA A 625 -46.11 2.03 -30.18
C ALA A 625 -47.00 3.00 -29.38
N LYS A 626 -46.58 3.29 -28.15
CA LYS A 626 -47.16 4.35 -27.32
C LYS A 626 -46.05 5.07 -26.57
N PHE A 627 -45.85 6.35 -26.85
CA PHE A 627 -44.74 7.14 -26.29
C PHE A 627 -45.24 8.51 -25.86
N THR A 628 -44.52 9.15 -24.95
CA THR A 628 -44.81 10.50 -24.47
C THR A 628 -43.73 11.45 -24.93
N ILE A 629 -44.13 12.62 -25.41
CA ILE A 629 -43.24 13.77 -25.58
C ILE A 629 -43.64 14.80 -24.55
N GLN A 630 -42.71 15.18 -23.68
CA GLN A 630 -42.89 16.22 -22.67
C GLN A 630 -42.09 17.45 -23.06
N ASN A 631 -42.72 18.62 -23.06
CA ASN A 631 -42.02 19.90 -23.05
C ASN A 631 -41.66 20.19 -21.60
N MET A 632 -40.37 20.19 -21.29
CA MET A 632 -39.90 20.49 -19.94
C MET A 632 -40.35 21.90 -19.54
N ALA A 633 -40.67 22.07 -18.26
CA ALA A 633 -41.02 23.38 -17.72
C ALA A 633 -39.88 24.36 -18.00
N ASN A 634 -40.18 25.46 -18.67
CA ASN A 634 -39.20 26.44 -19.15
C ASN A 634 -39.60 27.84 -18.68
N ALA A 635 -38.61 28.69 -18.40
CA ALA A 635 -38.79 29.93 -17.65
C ALA A 635 -39.73 30.96 -18.31
N GLY A 636 -39.94 30.87 -19.63
CA GLY A 636 -40.82 31.78 -20.37
C GLY A 636 -42.17 31.20 -20.79
N GLY A 637 -42.52 29.99 -20.35
CA GLY A 637 -43.80 29.36 -20.72
C GLY A 637 -43.91 29.02 -22.22
N TYR A 638 -42.79 28.88 -22.92
CA TYR A 638 -42.72 28.67 -24.35
C TYR A 638 -43.29 27.29 -24.75
N VAL A 639 -44.06 27.30 -25.83
CA VAL A 639 -44.67 26.12 -26.46
C VAL A 639 -43.64 25.44 -27.37
N ALA A 640 -43.59 24.11 -27.33
CA ALA A 640 -42.85 23.31 -28.29
C ALA A 640 -43.81 22.80 -29.37
N THR A 641 -43.43 22.90 -30.65
CA THR A 641 -44.23 22.40 -31.76
C THR A 641 -43.54 21.19 -32.38
N VAL A 642 -44.15 20.01 -32.28
CA VAL A 642 -43.65 18.81 -32.96
C VAL A 642 -44.21 18.78 -34.38
N PHE A 643 -43.32 18.81 -35.38
CA PHE A 643 -43.65 18.85 -36.80
C PHE A 643 -43.70 17.46 -37.43
N ALA A 644 -42.84 16.54 -37.00
CA ALA A 644 -42.82 15.17 -37.50
C ALA A 644 -42.17 14.19 -36.52
N VAL A 645 -42.61 12.92 -36.56
CA VAL A 645 -42.00 11.79 -35.85
C VAL A 645 -41.83 10.62 -36.81
N ASN A 646 -40.61 10.15 -37.00
CA ASN A 646 -40.27 8.98 -37.80
C ASN A 646 -39.95 7.77 -36.93
N PHE A 647 -40.30 6.59 -37.44
CA PHE A 647 -40.04 5.33 -36.80
C PHE A 647 -39.24 4.42 -37.74
N SER A 648 -38.33 3.64 -37.15
CA SER A 648 -37.75 2.47 -37.80
C SER A 648 -38.54 1.24 -37.37
N ILE A 649 -39.06 0.52 -38.36
CA ILE A 649 -39.87 -0.68 -38.14
C ILE A 649 -39.12 -1.88 -38.72
N SER A 650 -39.04 -2.96 -37.97
CA SER A 650 -38.47 -4.24 -38.42
C SER A 650 -39.48 -5.33 -38.16
N THR A 651 -39.84 -6.11 -39.18
CA THR A 651 -40.92 -7.10 -39.08
C THR A 651 -40.60 -8.39 -39.84
N THR A 652 -41.09 -9.52 -39.32
CA THR A 652 -41.11 -10.81 -40.03
C THR A 652 -42.51 -11.15 -40.58
N ILE A 653 -43.49 -10.29 -40.33
CA ILE A 653 -44.84 -10.35 -40.91
C ILE A 653 -44.72 -10.07 -42.42
N SER A 654 -45.25 -10.97 -43.25
CA SER A 654 -45.24 -10.79 -44.70
C SER A 654 -46.22 -9.69 -45.08
N ASN A 655 -45.77 -8.61 -45.73
CA ASN A 655 -46.64 -7.53 -46.18
C ASN A 655 -47.48 -7.97 -47.40
N THR A 656 -48.60 -8.65 -47.16
CA THR A 656 -49.45 -9.25 -48.21
C THR A 656 -50.61 -8.36 -48.69
N ALA A 657 -50.83 -7.22 -48.02
CA ALA A 657 -51.81 -6.19 -48.37
C ALA A 657 -51.28 -4.80 -47.95
N ASP A 658 -51.89 -3.73 -48.45
CA ASP A 658 -51.48 -2.36 -48.10
C ASP A 658 -51.78 -2.10 -46.62
N ARG A 659 -50.76 -1.65 -45.85
CA ARG A 659 -50.88 -1.42 -44.41
C ARG A 659 -50.74 0.05 -44.09
N VAL A 660 -51.77 0.62 -43.45
CA VAL A 660 -51.75 2.02 -43.03
C VAL A 660 -51.23 2.12 -41.61
N LEU A 661 -50.13 2.85 -41.44
CA LEU A 661 -49.65 3.28 -40.14
C LEU A 661 -50.23 4.66 -39.82
N THR A 662 -50.86 4.78 -38.67
CA THR A 662 -51.54 6.01 -38.25
C THR A 662 -51.01 6.47 -36.90
N ILE A 663 -50.74 7.77 -36.76
CA ILE A 663 -50.35 8.39 -35.49
C ILE A 663 -51.55 9.16 -34.93
N TYR A 664 -51.81 9.01 -33.64
CA TYR A 664 -52.80 9.78 -32.87
C TYR A 664 -52.13 10.47 -31.69
N LYS A 665 -52.78 11.50 -31.13
CA LYS A 665 -52.39 12.12 -29.86
C LYS A 665 -53.45 11.95 -28.79
N ASP A 666 -53.04 11.86 -27.54
CA ASP A 666 -53.82 11.82 -26.31
C ASP A 666 -54.76 10.58 -26.19
N SER A 667 -55.44 10.18 -27.26
CA SER A 667 -56.33 9.01 -27.36
C SER A 667 -56.48 8.55 -28.81
N LEU A 668 -56.74 7.25 -29.03
CA LEU A 668 -57.13 6.68 -30.32
C LEU A 668 -58.48 7.20 -30.86
N SER A 669 -59.29 7.85 -30.01
CA SER A 669 -60.56 8.49 -30.40
C SER A 669 -60.38 9.89 -30.99
N THR A 670 -59.17 10.44 -31.01
CA THR A 670 -58.88 11.74 -31.61
C THR A 670 -58.68 11.62 -33.12
N ALA A 671 -58.73 12.75 -33.84
CA ALA A 671 -58.36 12.79 -35.25
C ALA A 671 -56.91 12.31 -35.44
N SER A 672 -56.66 11.54 -36.51
CA SER A 672 -55.31 11.12 -36.85
C SER A 672 -54.43 12.35 -37.12
N LEU A 673 -53.22 12.33 -36.54
CA LEU A 673 -52.22 13.36 -36.79
C LEU A 673 -51.61 13.22 -38.18
N GLY A 674 -51.43 11.98 -38.63
CA GLY A 674 -50.89 11.67 -39.95
C GLY A 674 -50.98 10.18 -40.23
N THR A 675 -50.98 9.83 -41.51
CA THR A 675 -51.00 8.45 -41.98
C THR A 675 -49.92 8.22 -43.02
N THR A 676 -49.31 7.05 -43.01
CA THR A 676 -48.41 6.57 -44.06
C THR A 676 -48.82 5.15 -44.44
N THR A 677 -48.74 4.82 -45.74
CA THR A 677 -49.17 3.51 -46.24
C THR A 677 -47.97 2.73 -46.75
N PHE A 678 -47.75 1.55 -46.18
CA PHE A 678 -46.84 0.53 -46.69
C PHE A 678 -47.54 -0.26 -47.80
N ILE A 679 -47.03 -0.17 -49.02
CA ILE A 679 -47.66 -0.78 -50.21
C ILE A 679 -47.15 -2.20 -50.41
N THR A 680 -48.06 -3.12 -50.74
CA THR A 680 -47.79 -4.51 -51.07
C THR A 680 -46.84 -4.62 -52.28
N GLY A 681 -45.78 -5.43 -52.18
CA GLY A 681 -44.87 -5.68 -53.31
C GLY A 681 -43.95 -4.51 -53.71
N ALA A 682 -43.89 -3.43 -52.93
CA ALA A 682 -43.01 -2.29 -53.21
C ALA A 682 -41.52 -2.69 -53.15
N THR A 683 -40.75 -2.32 -54.18
CA THR A 683 -39.36 -2.80 -54.32
C THR A 683 -38.36 -2.06 -53.43
N ILE A 684 -38.57 -0.77 -53.11
CA ILE A 684 -37.59 0.03 -52.32
C ILE A 684 -38.22 1.10 -51.38
N ALA A 685 -39.29 1.84 -51.75
CA ALA A 685 -39.68 3.06 -51.02
C ALA A 685 -40.78 2.93 -49.95
N LYS A 686 -41.47 1.78 -49.85
CA LYS A 686 -42.62 1.56 -48.95
C LYS A 686 -42.65 0.16 -48.32
N VAL A 687 -41.49 -0.45 -48.16
CA VAL A 687 -41.32 -1.66 -47.33
C VAL A 687 -41.43 -1.23 -45.86
N MET A 688 -42.02 -2.08 -44.99
CA MET A 688 -42.11 -1.84 -43.54
C MET A 688 -40.68 -1.72 -42.94
N GLY A 689 -40.16 -0.49 -42.95
CA GLY A 689 -38.76 -0.15 -42.67
C GLY A 689 -38.58 1.30 -42.21
N ASN A 690 -39.21 2.25 -42.90
CA ASN A 690 -39.24 3.68 -42.56
C ASN A 690 -40.66 4.24 -42.78
N THR A 691 -41.18 5.00 -41.82
CA THR A 691 -42.53 5.58 -41.89
C THR A 691 -42.65 6.83 -42.78
N ASN A 692 -41.55 7.51 -43.10
CA ASN A 692 -41.51 8.67 -44.00
C ASN A 692 -42.47 9.82 -43.60
N PHE A 693 -42.64 10.08 -42.31
CA PHE A 693 -43.29 11.30 -41.85
C PHE A 693 -42.28 12.45 -42.01
N VAL A 694 -42.39 13.22 -43.09
CA VAL A 694 -41.67 14.48 -43.24
C VAL A 694 -42.53 15.65 -42.76
N ASP A 695 -41.92 16.82 -42.63
CA ASP A 695 -42.64 18.05 -42.27
C ASP A 695 -43.82 18.29 -43.24
N GLY A 696 -44.99 18.62 -42.69
CA GLY A 696 -46.25 18.73 -43.42
C GLY A 696 -47.04 17.44 -43.62
N ASN A 697 -46.48 16.25 -43.33
CA ASN A 697 -47.24 14.97 -43.36
C ASN A 697 -47.89 14.59 -42.02
N MET A 698 -47.64 15.37 -40.98
CA MET A 698 -48.27 15.24 -39.68
C MET A 698 -48.82 16.61 -39.27
N THR A 699 -50.00 16.63 -38.67
CA THR A 699 -50.56 17.82 -38.05
C THR A 699 -49.66 18.22 -36.88
N ASN A 700 -49.25 19.49 -36.86
CA ASN A 700 -48.38 20.03 -35.81
C ASN A 700 -48.99 19.82 -34.43
N VAL A 701 -48.18 19.32 -33.49
CA VAL A 701 -48.59 19.12 -32.11
C VAL A 701 -47.89 20.13 -31.22
N GLU A 702 -48.68 21.05 -30.66
CA GLU A 702 -48.22 22.00 -29.65
C GLU A 702 -48.23 21.36 -28.26
N ILE A 703 -47.13 21.52 -27.55
CA ILE A 703 -46.94 21.03 -26.19
C ILE A 703 -46.57 22.24 -25.33
N SER A 704 -47.50 22.67 -24.48
CA SER A 704 -47.28 23.76 -23.53
C SER A 704 -46.15 23.43 -22.56
N SER A 705 -45.51 24.48 -22.03
CA SER A 705 -44.44 24.32 -21.04
C SER A 705 -44.87 23.45 -19.85
N GLY A 706 -44.00 22.53 -19.43
CA GLY A 706 -44.26 21.60 -18.32
C GLY A 706 -45.28 20.49 -18.62
N SER A 707 -45.91 20.52 -19.80
CA SER A 707 -46.94 19.55 -20.19
C SER A 707 -46.36 18.42 -21.03
N SER A 708 -47.07 17.30 -21.09
CA SER A 708 -46.76 16.17 -21.97
C SER A 708 -47.93 15.82 -22.87
N LYS A 709 -47.61 15.23 -24.01
CA LYS A 709 -48.57 14.63 -24.94
C LYS A 709 -48.23 13.17 -25.15
N THR A 710 -49.25 12.33 -25.13
CA THR A 710 -49.11 10.89 -25.39
C THR A 710 -49.41 10.63 -26.86
N PHE A 711 -48.56 9.91 -27.55
CA PHE A 711 -48.72 9.53 -28.94
C PHE A 711 -48.99 8.04 -29.03
N PHE A 712 -49.96 7.68 -29.87
CA PHE A 712 -50.31 6.30 -30.18
C PHE A 712 -50.02 6.04 -31.65
N VAL A 713 -49.42 4.91 -31.95
CA VAL A 713 -49.14 4.48 -33.32
C VAL A 713 -49.85 3.17 -33.55
N THR A 714 -50.73 3.12 -34.53
CA THR A 714 -51.44 1.91 -34.93
C THR A 714 -50.99 1.42 -36.29
N LEU A 715 -50.94 0.11 -36.46
CA LEU A 715 -50.67 -0.57 -37.72
C LEU A 715 -51.59 -1.79 -37.81
N ASP A 716 -52.03 -2.13 -39.01
CA ASP A 716 -52.76 -3.37 -39.26
C ASP A 716 -51.79 -4.56 -39.25
N THR A 717 -52.04 -5.51 -38.34
CA THR A 717 -51.25 -6.74 -38.16
C THR A 717 -52.08 -8.02 -38.33
N THR A 718 -53.22 -7.94 -39.01
CA THR A 718 -54.19 -9.05 -39.19
C THR A 718 -53.61 -10.34 -39.77
N ASP A 719 -52.53 -10.27 -40.55
CA ASP A 719 -51.84 -11.40 -41.18
C ASP A 719 -50.63 -11.92 -40.40
N ALA A 720 -50.43 -11.44 -39.17
CA ALA A 720 -49.36 -11.93 -38.32
C ALA A 720 -49.64 -13.38 -37.87
N ALA A 721 -49.01 -14.35 -38.55
CA ALA A 721 -49.05 -15.75 -38.15
C ALA A 721 -48.32 -15.99 -36.81
N SER A 722 -48.61 -17.12 -36.16
CA SER A 722 -47.85 -17.55 -34.98
C SER A 722 -46.37 -17.66 -35.35
N THR A 723 -45.47 -17.16 -34.49
CA THR A 723 -44.01 -16.98 -34.66
C THR A 723 -43.55 -15.71 -35.37
N LYS A 724 -44.45 -14.83 -35.79
CA LYS A 724 -44.07 -13.55 -36.40
C LYS A 724 -43.79 -12.48 -35.34
N SER A 725 -43.01 -11.48 -35.73
CA SER A 725 -42.58 -10.40 -34.86
C SER A 725 -42.60 -9.05 -35.59
N LEU A 726 -42.94 -8.01 -34.84
CA LEU A 726 -42.92 -6.62 -35.28
C LEU A 726 -42.21 -5.79 -34.23
N SER A 727 -41.18 -5.08 -34.61
CA SER A 727 -40.38 -4.25 -33.72
C SER A 727 -40.31 -2.81 -34.20
N ILE A 728 -40.40 -1.87 -33.27
CA ILE A 728 -40.44 -0.44 -33.55
C ILE A 728 -39.49 0.33 -32.62
N THR A 729 -38.85 1.35 -33.16
CA THR A 729 -38.04 2.32 -32.41
C THR A 729 -38.18 3.72 -33.04
N ILE A 730 -37.93 4.76 -32.25
CA ILE A 730 -37.70 6.12 -32.73
C ILE A 730 -36.18 6.30 -32.82
N PRO A 731 -35.57 6.36 -34.01
CA PRO A 731 -34.12 6.43 -34.17
C PRO A 731 -33.57 7.84 -33.91
N ASN A 732 -32.26 8.00 -33.70
CA ASN A 732 -31.63 9.34 -33.64
C ASN A 732 -31.57 10.02 -35.03
N SER A 733 -31.25 9.21 -36.05
CA SER A 733 -31.12 9.58 -37.44
C SER A 733 -31.56 8.38 -38.28
N HIS A 734 -32.16 8.63 -39.43
CA HIS A 734 -32.63 7.57 -40.31
C HIS A 734 -31.89 7.64 -41.64
N VAL A 735 -31.25 6.54 -42.03
CA VAL A 735 -30.75 6.36 -43.40
C VAL A 735 -31.94 5.91 -44.24
N SER A 736 -32.34 6.67 -45.27
CA SER A 736 -33.18 6.10 -46.32
C SER A 736 -32.31 5.18 -47.17
N MET A 737 -32.85 4.04 -47.63
CA MET A 737 -32.40 3.52 -48.92
C MET A 737 -32.65 4.65 -49.92
N ALA A 738 -31.59 5.21 -50.49
CA ALA A 738 -31.65 6.38 -51.34
C ALA A 738 -32.66 6.18 -52.48
N VAL A 739 -33.63 7.07 -52.60
CA VAL A 739 -34.02 7.52 -53.95
C VAL A 739 -32.92 8.48 -54.34
N SER A 740 -32.09 8.09 -55.29
CA SER A 740 -31.02 8.90 -55.86
C SER A 740 -31.54 10.31 -56.19
N GLY A 741 -31.03 11.36 -55.54
CA GLY A 741 -31.16 12.73 -56.04
C GLY A 741 -31.46 13.84 -55.02
N THR A 742 -31.82 13.55 -53.77
CA THR A 742 -31.96 14.61 -52.73
C THR A 742 -31.30 14.16 -51.43
N GLY A 743 -30.20 14.82 -51.05
CA GLY A 743 -29.44 14.56 -49.82
C GLY A 743 -30.15 15.00 -48.55
N ALA A 744 -31.38 14.52 -48.31
CA ALA A 744 -32.12 14.84 -47.09
C ALA A 744 -31.67 13.92 -45.95
N THR A 745 -30.90 14.44 -44.99
CA THR A 745 -30.74 13.85 -43.67
C THR A 745 -32.12 13.78 -43.00
N ARG A 746 -32.56 12.60 -42.57
CA ARG A 746 -33.88 12.40 -41.94
C ARG A 746 -33.75 12.10 -40.45
N TYR A 747 -34.66 12.68 -39.70
CA TYR A 747 -34.64 12.81 -38.24
C TYR A 747 -35.64 11.85 -37.58
N GLY A 748 -35.34 11.36 -36.37
CA GLY A 748 -36.33 10.63 -35.57
C GLY A 748 -37.49 11.52 -35.15
N ILE A 749 -37.20 12.71 -34.65
CA ILE A 749 -38.19 13.73 -34.30
C ILE A 749 -37.74 15.07 -34.85
N LEU A 750 -38.69 15.81 -35.42
CA LEU A 750 -38.53 17.18 -35.87
C LEU A 750 -39.47 18.09 -35.08
N TRP A 751 -38.94 19.11 -34.44
CA TRP A 751 -39.72 20.03 -33.62
C TRP A 751 -39.16 21.46 -33.67
N GLY A 752 -39.90 22.43 -33.17
CA GLY A 752 -39.49 23.82 -33.09
C GLY A 752 -39.85 24.43 -31.75
N ASP A 753 -39.08 25.41 -31.32
CA ASP A 753 -39.31 26.12 -30.08
C ASP A 753 -40.15 27.39 -30.26
N GLY A 754 -40.52 27.74 -31.51
CA GLY A 754 -41.38 28.89 -31.87
C GLY A 754 -40.64 30.20 -32.18
N VAL A 755 -39.32 30.22 -32.36
CA VAL A 755 -38.57 31.42 -32.80
C VAL A 755 -38.53 31.49 -34.33
N SER A 756 -38.92 32.62 -34.92
CA SER A 756 -38.79 32.86 -36.37
C SER A 756 -37.32 32.86 -36.80
N GLY A 757 -36.94 31.96 -37.72
CA GLY A 757 -35.56 31.81 -38.20
C GLY A 757 -34.77 30.68 -37.52
N SER A 758 -35.32 30.02 -36.49
CA SER A 758 -34.83 28.72 -36.07
C SER A 758 -35.20 27.71 -37.16
N THR A 759 -34.19 27.17 -37.86
CA THR A 759 -34.36 25.91 -38.59
C THR A 759 -34.98 24.89 -37.65
N THR A 760 -35.87 24.04 -38.17
CA THR A 760 -36.49 22.96 -37.41
C THR A 760 -35.43 22.20 -36.60
N ILE A 761 -35.65 22.08 -35.29
CA ILE A 761 -34.72 21.47 -34.36
C ILE A 761 -34.86 19.96 -34.50
N VAL A 762 -33.73 19.33 -34.83
CA VAL A 762 -33.61 17.89 -34.89
C VAL A 762 -33.53 17.37 -33.46
N GLY A 763 -34.38 16.41 -33.10
CA GLY A 763 -34.33 15.72 -31.81
C GLY A 763 -33.08 14.82 -31.66
N ASN A 764 -31.87 15.38 -31.75
CA ASN A 764 -30.60 14.68 -31.61
C ASN A 764 -30.00 14.81 -30.19
N ASP A 765 -30.81 15.16 -29.19
CA ASP A 765 -30.38 15.43 -27.80
C ASP A 765 -30.01 14.15 -27.01
N ARG A 766 -29.44 13.14 -27.68
CA ARG A 766 -29.07 11.81 -27.14
C ARG A 766 -30.18 11.03 -26.41
N GLN A 767 -31.42 11.53 -26.39
CA GLN A 767 -32.62 10.81 -25.93
C GLN A 767 -33.09 9.75 -26.93
N LEU A 768 -32.59 9.83 -28.18
CA LEU A 768 -32.85 8.88 -29.25
C LEU A 768 -31.53 8.15 -29.61
N PRO A 769 -31.58 6.88 -30.05
CA PRO A 769 -32.78 6.10 -30.30
C PRO A 769 -33.48 5.64 -29.01
N LEU A 770 -34.82 5.59 -29.00
CA LEU A 770 -35.52 4.88 -27.92
C LEU A 770 -35.25 3.38 -28.05
N ALA A 771 -35.15 2.67 -26.92
CA ALA A 771 -35.00 1.21 -26.92
C ALA A 771 -36.10 0.54 -27.75
N GLN A 772 -35.76 -0.50 -28.51
CA GLN A 772 -36.73 -1.16 -29.39
C GLN A 772 -37.85 -1.84 -28.59
N LYS A 773 -39.09 -1.72 -29.06
CA LYS A 773 -40.27 -2.45 -28.55
C LYS A 773 -40.69 -3.48 -29.57
N THR A 774 -40.87 -4.73 -29.14
CA THR A 774 -41.17 -5.87 -30.03
C THR A 774 -42.46 -6.55 -29.61
N LEU A 775 -43.36 -6.73 -30.57
CA LEU A 775 -44.54 -7.59 -30.46
C LEU A 775 -44.25 -8.94 -31.11
N THR A 776 -44.71 -10.02 -30.47
CA THR A 776 -44.60 -11.40 -30.97
C THR A 776 -46.00 -12.00 -31.06
N TYR A 777 -46.31 -12.66 -32.19
CA TYR A 777 -47.64 -13.20 -32.51
C TYR A 777 -47.67 -14.72 -32.46
#